data_AF-A0A844I8X0-F1
#
_entry.id   AF-A0A844I8X0-F1
#
_cell.length_a   1.000
_cell.length_b   1.000
_cell.length_c   1.000
_cell.angle_alpha   90.00
_cell.angle_beta   90.00
_cell.angle_gamma   90.00
#
_symmetry.space_group_name_H-M   'P 1'
#
loop_
_entity.id
_entity.type
_entity.pdbx_description
1 polymer ?
#
loop_
_entity_poly.entity_id
_entity_poly.type
_entity_poly.pdbx_seq_one_letter_code
_entity_poly.pdbx_strand_id
1 'polypeptide(L)'
;MRFTLGILLSSTLLLTAGCGSGEDAIEGAASQPNDFAGNKNPVDDFSSGSTGDSNNAGGLASNEVRVTMEVPDGITSEGELTRRNLRIVQPDRVSVYYTNQALSVLDEPSISTRTDSEGFTIIEFTDGLPLGPDVIIDATYGNTRMRALAADADRDVKVNPFSEYLIRNTLSSYTAGEFQTIMDCVADAGGELCLNKYVWSTLADQVHDFEIDIPSNVGLGGALDALENRGDFARYVSAMADYAVLDETTSGKISASSADYNAVFLGIELGQTFLEPSLSGSGQWGVRTAQEEVLTDNNGTGYVYPALTLTSFDAFNIRVTSLANDIPYDREILIHQDGNNFFVRGSENWERNTHSSSPGAATLLEDTRLLAGRALYQSITGRGSSKIIGWTRNPYYLDAFTSTPVDETTGPDRVISGYFSAGKAIELEAEGDQLQRLATLEDQYLSVLEINLLRQEGFDAGTLNGRDYNVVYLANRFSDGTAPLTIEAGIGQWQINGGTVSQSQSYTTVQRGNSGTVTTDPSGSRTDSWTLSSRTARLSNGDADIGRLNLDITTASGNFEQPDIGVGASTPDGSLMAFNLDDSPLGDGLLVASEQTTNSAPATGQFRLQGVAMALTPDTNRLRHFDNAMLTIDSSSAATLSPVAITSTHSVDNETVTKPALESLPDIALTYTQSGGGQVQFTSGSLVLDGFHTASQDQFYLRFRTTEASEEQIGLLIATRLP
;
A
#
# COMPACT_ATOMS: atom_id res chain seq x y z
N MET A 1 -46.99 -7.45 -28.89
CA MET A 1 -45.73 -7.21 -29.60
C MET A 1 -44.78 -6.58 -28.60
N ARG A 2 -43.83 -7.38 -28.09
CA ARG A 2 -42.78 -6.97 -27.15
C ARG A 2 -41.48 -6.95 -27.95
N PHE A 3 -40.79 -5.82 -27.95
CA PHE A 3 -39.45 -5.71 -28.53
C PHE A 3 -38.44 -6.13 -27.47
N THR A 4 -37.81 -7.28 -27.70
CA THR A 4 -36.55 -7.71 -27.10
C THR A 4 -35.41 -6.96 -27.78
N LEU A 5 -34.62 -6.21 -27.02
CA LEU A 5 -33.33 -5.69 -27.48
C LEU A 5 -32.25 -6.34 -26.60
N GLY A 6 -31.67 -7.42 -27.11
CA GLY A 6 -30.38 -7.92 -26.63
C GLY A 6 -29.29 -7.01 -27.18
N ILE A 7 -28.39 -6.56 -26.31
CA ILE A 7 -27.17 -5.88 -26.72
C ILE A 7 -26.02 -6.82 -26.39
N LEU A 8 -25.44 -7.35 -27.46
CA LEU A 8 -24.12 -7.96 -27.50
C LEU A 8 -23.07 -6.90 -27.11
N LEU A 9 -22.27 -7.18 -26.10
CA LEU A 9 -20.93 -6.62 -25.96
C LEU A 9 -19.94 -7.79 -26.07
N SER A 10 -19.60 -8.12 -27.31
CA SER A 10 -18.44 -8.93 -27.65
C SER A 10 -17.68 -8.15 -28.70
N SER A 11 -16.72 -7.36 -28.24
CA SER A 11 -15.75 -6.66 -29.08
C SER A 11 -14.40 -6.83 -28.40
N THR A 12 -13.68 -7.89 -28.79
CA THR A 12 -12.24 -8.00 -28.62
C THR A 12 -11.56 -6.75 -29.16
N LEU A 13 -10.87 -5.99 -28.30
CA LEU A 13 -10.02 -4.87 -28.68
C LEU A 13 -8.61 -5.16 -28.20
N LEU A 14 -7.81 -5.70 -29.13
CA LEU A 14 -6.34 -5.64 -29.09
C LEU A 14 -5.91 -4.17 -29.07
N LEU A 15 -5.27 -3.72 -28.00
CA LEU A 15 -4.48 -2.49 -27.98
C LEU A 15 -3.16 -2.71 -27.24
N THR A 16 -2.16 -3.15 -27.98
CA THR A 16 -0.75 -2.93 -27.65
C THR A 16 -0.30 -1.58 -28.21
N ALA A 17 0.18 -0.71 -27.33
CA ALA A 17 1.10 0.41 -27.51
C ALA A 17 0.69 1.61 -28.41
N GLY A 18 0.75 2.80 -27.81
CA GLY A 18 0.89 4.10 -28.48
C GLY A 18 0.72 5.24 -27.48
N CYS A 19 1.81 5.95 -27.18
CA CYS A 19 1.96 6.94 -26.11
C CYS A 19 1.14 8.23 -26.35
N GLY A 20 0.68 8.88 -25.27
CA GLY A 20 0.57 10.35 -25.24
C GLY A 20 -0.41 10.99 -24.27
N SER A 21 -0.07 11.13 -22.98
CA SER A 21 -0.24 12.31 -22.10
C SER A 21 -0.24 11.89 -20.62
N GLY A 22 0.01 12.81 -19.67
CA GLY A 22 -0.14 12.52 -18.23
C GLY A 22 -1.57 12.22 -17.77
N GLU A 23 -2.54 12.30 -18.69
CA GLU A 23 -3.89 11.75 -18.52
C GLU A 23 -3.94 10.26 -18.89
N ASP A 24 -3.01 9.71 -19.70
CA ASP A 24 -3.00 8.30 -20.13
C ASP A 24 -2.58 7.32 -19.02
N ALA A 25 -1.85 7.78 -18.00
CA ALA A 25 -1.58 6.99 -16.80
C ALA A 25 -2.88 6.74 -16.00
N ILE A 26 -3.68 7.80 -15.90
CA ILE A 26 -4.95 7.85 -15.18
C ILE A 26 -6.06 7.18 -16.01
N GLU A 27 -6.12 7.46 -17.30
CA GLU A 27 -7.03 6.86 -18.27
C GLU A 27 -6.63 5.41 -18.53
N GLY A 28 -5.34 5.05 -18.54
CA GLY A 28 -4.85 3.68 -18.62
C GLY A 28 -5.24 2.84 -17.40
N ALA A 29 -5.08 3.37 -16.18
CA ALA A 29 -5.54 2.70 -14.96
C ALA A 29 -7.09 2.61 -14.88
N ALA A 30 -7.81 3.62 -15.38
CA ALA A 30 -9.28 3.68 -15.38
C ALA A 30 -9.92 2.91 -16.55
N SER A 31 -9.21 2.73 -17.67
CA SER A 31 -9.68 2.09 -18.90
C SER A 31 -9.15 0.69 -19.10
N GLN A 32 -8.23 0.21 -18.25
CA GLN A 32 -7.84 -1.19 -18.21
C GLN A 32 -9.10 -2.03 -17.96
N PRO A 33 -9.59 -2.74 -18.98
CA PRO A 33 -10.67 -3.68 -18.77
C PRO A 33 -10.09 -4.81 -17.90
N ASN A 34 -10.92 -5.41 -17.04
CA ASN A 34 -10.65 -6.73 -16.48
C ASN A 34 -10.62 -7.74 -17.65
N ASP A 35 -9.53 -7.76 -18.42
CA ASP A 35 -9.35 -8.65 -19.57
C ASP A 35 -8.28 -9.68 -19.23
N PHE A 36 -8.75 -10.79 -18.67
CA PHE A 36 -8.00 -12.03 -18.59
C PHE A 36 -8.45 -12.93 -19.74
N ALA A 37 -7.76 -12.82 -20.87
CA ALA A 37 -7.84 -13.85 -21.88
C ALA A 37 -7.09 -15.10 -21.39
N GLY A 38 -7.87 -16.03 -20.83
CA GLY A 38 -7.69 -17.48 -20.91
C GLY A 38 -6.37 -18.04 -20.41
N ASN A 39 -6.29 -18.29 -19.10
CA ASN A 39 -5.81 -19.56 -18.55
C ASN A 39 -6.18 -19.65 -17.06
N LYS A 40 -6.44 -20.87 -16.61
CA LYS A 40 -7.00 -21.19 -15.29
C LYS A 40 -5.88 -21.37 -14.28
N ASN A 41 -5.73 -20.44 -13.35
CA ASN A 41 -4.93 -20.58 -12.14
C ASN A 41 -3.57 -21.32 -12.31
N PRO A 42 -2.78 -21.13 -13.40
CA PRO A 42 -1.59 -21.93 -13.58
C PRO A 42 -0.48 -21.41 -12.66
N VAL A 43 0.37 -22.33 -12.18
CA VAL A 43 1.62 -22.01 -11.46
C VAL A 43 2.43 -20.94 -12.18
N ASP A 44 2.40 -20.98 -13.50
CA ASP A 44 3.42 -20.40 -14.35
C ASP A 44 2.99 -19.07 -14.98
N ASP A 45 1.71 -18.78 -15.22
CA ASP A 45 1.35 -17.54 -15.94
C ASP A 45 1.58 -16.27 -15.09
N PHE A 46 2.15 -15.24 -15.73
CA PHE A 46 2.38 -13.91 -15.18
C PHE A 46 1.89 -12.83 -16.15
N SER A 47 1.07 -11.89 -15.69
CA SER A 47 0.59 -10.78 -16.51
C SER A 47 0.63 -9.45 -15.77
N SER A 48 1.13 -8.41 -16.45
CA SER A 48 1.00 -7.04 -15.99
C SER A 48 -0.48 -6.62 -16.04
N GLY A 49 -0.96 -5.95 -14.99
CA GLY A 49 -2.38 -5.55 -14.85
C GLY A 49 -3.25 -6.59 -14.15
N SER A 50 -2.70 -7.75 -13.76
CA SER A 50 -3.30 -8.64 -12.76
C SER A 50 -2.84 -8.23 -11.36
N THR A 51 -3.67 -8.48 -10.34
CA THR A 51 -3.28 -8.38 -8.92
C THR A 51 -2.63 -9.66 -8.39
N GLY A 52 -2.63 -10.73 -9.19
CA GLY A 52 -2.09 -12.04 -8.85
C GLY A 52 -3.14 -13.10 -8.58
N ASP A 53 -4.42 -12.74 -8.43
CA ASP A 53 -5.54 -13.63 -8.71
C ASP A 53 -5.87 -13.68 -10.22
N SER A 54 -6.19 -14.87 -10.69
CA SER A 54 -6.71 -15.14 -12.02
C SER A 54 -8.24 -15.00 -12.00
N ASN A 55 -8.77 -13.89 -12.53
CA ASN A 55 -10.21 -13.79 -12.74
C ASN A 55 -10.65 -14.85 -13.75
N ASN A 56 -11.52 -15.76 -13.29
CA ASN A 56 -11.87 -16.96 -14.03
C ASN A 56 -13.38 -17.13 -14.23
N ALA A 57 -14.09 -16.00 -14.36
CA ALA A 57 -15.52 -16.00 -14.60
C ALA A 57 -15.95 -16.44 -16.02
N GLY A 58 -14.98 -16.79 -16.86
CA GLY A 58 -15.20 -17.26 -18.22
C GLY A 58 -16.13 -18.48 -18.27
N GLY A 59 -17.22 -18.38 -19.02
CA GLY A 59 -18.22 -19.45 -19.16
C GLY A 59 -19.21 -19.59 -18.01
N LEU A 60 -19.25 -18.60 -17.09
CA LEU A 60 -20.26 -18.50 -16.02
C LEU A 60 -21.37 -17.52 -16.40
N ALA A 61 -22.62 -17.89 -16.11
CA ALA A 61 -23.74 -16.96 -16.09
C ALA A 61 -23.57 -15.92 -14.97
N SER A 62 -24.32 -14.83 -15.02
CA SER A 62 -24.21 -13.73 -14.04
C SER A 62 -24.50 -14.15 -12.59
N ASN A 63 -25.20 -15.26 -12.38
CA ASN A 63 -25.58 -15.82 -11.08
C ASN A 63 -24.87 -17.15 -10.76
N GLU A 64 -23.81 -17.47 -11.51
CA GLU A 64 -23.00 -18.67 -11.30
C GLU A 64 -21.63 -18.34 -10.72
N VAL A 65 -21.15 -19.21 -9.84
CA VAL A 65 -19.77 -19.23 -9.35
C VAL A 65 -19.12 -20.57 -9.67
N ARG A 66 -17.80 -20.56 -9.87
CA ARG A 66 -16.96 -21.76 -9.94
C ARG A 66 -16.40 -22.08 -8.56
N VAL A 67 -16.25 -23.37 -8.24
CA VAL A 67 -15.57 -23.83 -7.03
C VAL A 67 -14.24 -24.45 -7.40
N THR A 68 -13.16 -23.86 -6.88
CA THR A 68 -11.78 -24.34 -7.08
C THR A 68 -11.20 -24.75 -5.72
N MET A 69 -10.95 -26.04 -5.52
CA MET A 69 -10.39 -26.53 -4.24
C MET A 69 -8.86 -26.63 -4.33
N GLU A 70 -8.15 -25.97 -3.42
CA GLU A 70 -6.69 -26.03 -3.33
C GLU A 70 -6.26 -26.57 -1.96
N VAL A 71 -5.47 -27.65 -1.93
CA VAL A 71 -5.03 -28.31 -0.69
C VAL A 71 -3.51 -28.21 -0.51
N PRO A 72 -3.00 -28.05 0.72
CA PRO A 72 -1.56 -28.15 0.98
C PRO A 72 -0.90 -29.46 0.50
N ASP A 73 0.36 -29.38 0.08
CA ASP A 73 1.16 -30.54 -0.35
C ASP A 73 1.26 -31.66 0.72
N GLY A 74 1.15 -31.30 2.00
CA GLY A 74 1.08 -32.28 3.10
C GLY A 74 -0.19 -33.15 3.11
N ILE A 75 -1.19 -32.84 2.29
CA ILE A 75 -2.42 -33.63 2.12
C ILE A 75 -2.31 -34.54 0.90
N THR A 76 -1.80 -34.02 -0.22
CA THR A 76 -1.61 -34.78 -1.46
C THR A 76 -0.48 -34.19 -2.28
N SER A 77 0.22 -35.04 -3.03
CA SER A 77 1.19 -34.63 -4.04
C SER A 77 0.62 -34.69 -5.46
N GLU A 78 -0.65 -35.10 -5.60
CA GLU A 78 -1.37 -35.14 -6.87
C GLU A 78 -2.09 -33.81 -7.13
N GLY A 79 -2.33 -33.50 -8.40
CA GLY A 79 -2.94 -32.24 -8.83
C GLY A 79 -1.93 -31.21 -9.31
N GLU A 80 -2.44 -30.20 -10.01
CA GLU A 80 -1.67 -29.07 -10.50
C GLU A 80 -1.19 -28.25 -9.30
N LEU A 81 0.10 -27.88 -9.29
CA LEU A 81 0.65 -27.01 -8.26
C LEU A 81 0.04 -25.59 -8.44
N THR A 82 0.18 -24.73 -7.45
CA THR A 82 -0.15 -23.29 -7.57
C THR A 82 1.07 -22.48 -7.17
N ARG A 83 1.09 -21.19 -7.51
CA ARG A 83 2.16 -20.27 -7.09
C ARG A 83 2.38 -20.19 -5.57
N ARG A 84 1.39 -20.60 -4.76
CA ARG A 84 1.42 -20.61 -3.28
C ARG A 84 1.82 -21.95 -2.68
N ASN A 85 2.29 -22.89 -3.51
CA ASN A 85 2.63 -24.24 -3.11
C ASN A 85 1.43 -25.06 -2.54
N LEU A 86 0.27 -24.90 -3.18
CA LEU A 86 -0.94 -25.71 -2.98
C LEU A 86 -1.25 -26.56 -4.22
N ARG A 87 -2.09 -27.59 -4.09
CA ARG A 87 -2.55 -28.46 -5.18
C ARG A 87 -4.02 -28.21 -5.52
N ILE A 88 -4.30 -27.93 -6.79
CA ILE A 88 -5.67 -27.91 -7.32
C ILE A 88 -6.18 -29.35 -7.40
N VAL A 89 -7.30 -29.62 -6.73
CA VAL A 89 -7.92 -30.96 -6.67
C VAL A 89 -9.42 -30.88 -6.94
N GLN A 90 -9.99 -32.01 -7.35
CA GLN A 90 -11.44 -32.16 -7.42
C GLN A 90 -11.98 -32.52 -6.04
N PRO A 91 -12.95 -31.75 -5.50
CA PRO A 91 -13.52 -32.05 -4.18
C PRO A 91 -14.32 -33.36 -4.22
N ASP A 92 -14.23 -34.16 -3.15
CA ASP A 92 -15.06 -35.36 -2.96
C ASP A 92 -16.52 -35.00 -2.69
N ARG A 93 -16.74 -33.84 -2.06
CA ARG A 93 -18.05 -33.29 -1.75
C ARG A 93 -17.98 -31.78 -1.72
N VAL A 94 -19.03 -31.15 -2.22
CA VAL A 94 -19.31 -29.72 -2.07
C VAL A 94 -20.70 -29.57 -1.45
N SER A 95 -20.84 -28.66 -0.50
CA SER A 95 -22.12 -28.25 0.10
C SER A 95 -22.15 -26.75 0.29
N VAL A 96 -23.36 -26.16 0.24
CA VAL A 96 -23.56 -24.73 0.42
C VAL A 96 -24.61 -24.52 1.51
N TYR A 97 -24.36 -23.61 2.43
CA TYR A 97 -25.30 -23.32 3.52
C TYR A 97 -25.22 -21.88 4.02
N TYR A 98 -26.32 -21.44 4.62
CA TYR A 98 -26.37 -20.23 5.44
C TYR A 98 -25.74 -20.46 6.80
N THR A 99 -24.99 -19.47 7.27
CA THR A 99 -24.31 -19.46 8.57
C THR A 99 -24.62 -18.19 9.37
N ASN A 100 -24.26 -18.22 10.65
CA ASN A 100 -24.18 -17.05 11.51
C ASN A 100 -22.75 -16.89 12.06
N GLN A 101 -22.55 -15.90 12.95
CA GLN A 101 -21.28 -15.65 13.63
C GLN A 101 -20.80 -16.85 14.48
N ALA A 102 -21.71 -17.72 14.92
CA ALA A 102 -21.36 -18.96 15.62
C ALA A 102 -20.95 -20.10 14.68
N LEU A 103 -20.81 -19.83 13.36
CA LEU A 103 -20.50 -20.81 12.31
C LEU A 103 -21.46 -22.01 12.29
N SER A 104 -22.72 -21.78 12.69
CA SER A 104 -23.76 -22.81 12.72
C SER A 104 -24.40 -22.96 11.36
N VAL A 105 -24.58 -24.20 10.89
CA VAL A 105 -25.36 -24.48 9.68
C VAL A 105 -26.84 -24.20 9.97
N LEU A 106 -27.42 -23.23 9.26
CA LEU A 106 -28.81 -22.79 9.48
C LEU A 106 -29.78 -23.42 8.49
N ASP A 107 -29.55 -23.22 7.20
CA ASP A 107 -30.37 -23.70 6.08
C ASP A 107 -29.53 -23.75 4.80
N GLU A 108 -30.07 -24.28 3.71
CA GLU A 108 -29.42 -24.30 2.39
C GLU A 108 -30.01 -23.23 1.46
N PRO A 109 -29.19 -22.42 0.77
CA PRO A 109 -29.70 -21.50 -0.25
C PRO A 109 -30.26 -22.27 -1.45
N SER A 110 -31.18 -21.63 -2.17
CA SER A 110 -31.70 -22.17 -3.42
C SER A 110 -30.60 -22.18 -4.49
N ILE A 111 -30.07 -23.38 -4.77
CA ILE A 111 -28.97 -23.56 -5.73
C ILE A 111 -29.27 -24.63 -6.76
N SER A 112 -28.60 -24.52 -7.90
CA SER A 112 -28.44 -25.58 -8.89
C SER A 112 -26.94 -25.83 -9.11
N THR A 113 -26.56 -27.05 -9.50
CA THR A 113 -25.14 -27.38 -9.73
C THR A 113 -24.94 -28.03 -11.09
N ARG A 114 -23.87 -27.64 -11.79
CA ARG A 114 -23.39 -28.31 -13.00
C ARG A 114 -21.88 -28.49 -12.94
N THR A 115 -21.34 -29.29 -13.84
CA THR A 115 -19.90 -29.44 -14.04
C THR A 115 -19.50 -28.72 -15.32
N ASP A 116 -18.40 -27.97 -15.30
CA ASP A 116 -17.87 -27.36 -16.52
C ASP A 116 -17.10 -28.37 -17.39
N SER A 117 -16.58 -27.92 -18.54
CA SER A 117 -15.84 -28.78 -19.47
C SER A 117 -14.53 -29.35 -18.92
N GLU A 118 -14.05 -28.83 -17.80
CA GLU A 118 -12.78 -29.21 -17.19
C GLU A 118 -12.97 -29.91 -15.84
N GLY A 119 -14.21 -30.17 -15.45
CA GLY A 119 -14.53 -30.94 -14.26
C GLY A 119 -14.83 -30.09 -13.03
N PHE A 120 -14.72 -28.76 -13.09
CA PHE A 120 -15.02 -27.91 -11.94
C PHE A 120 -16.52 -27.89 -11.63
N THR A 121 -16.85 -27.83 -10.35
CA THR A 121 -18.22 -27.65 -9.89
C THR A 121 -18.62 -26.19 -10.05
N ILE A 122 -19.72 -25.96 -10.76
CA ILE A 122 -20.36 -24.65 -10.92
C ILE A 122 -21.64 -24.65 -10.11
N ILE A 123 -21.80 -23.64 -9.26
CA ILE A 123 -22.99 -23.43 -8.44
C ILE A 123 -23.75 -22.22 -9.01
N GLU A 124 -25.00 -22.43 -9.38
CA GLU A 124 -25.94 -21.37 -9.72
C GLU A 124 -26.74 -20.99 -8.48
N PHE A 125 -26.69 -19.72 -8.08
CA PHE A 125 -27.58 -19.18 -7.04
C PHE A 125 -28.85 -18.64 -7.68
N THR A 126 -30.00 -19.26 -7.40
CA THR A 126 -31.24 -18.92 -8.12
C THR A 126 -31.79 -17.56 -7.72
N ASP A 127 -31.44 -17.09 -6.53
CA ASP A 127 -31.90 -15.82 -5.96
C ASP A 127 -30.89 -14.66 -6.15
N GLY A 128 -29.86 -14.87 -6.97
CA GLY A 128 -28.75 -13.94 -7.19
C GLY A 128 -27.49 -14.31 -6.42
N LEU A 129 -26.35 -13.72 -6.81
CA LEU A 129 -25.08 -13.98 -6.13
C LEU A 129 -25.12 -13.50 -4.68
N PRO A 130 -24.61 -14.30 -3.73
CA PRO A 130 -24.39 -13.84 -2.37
C PRO A 130 -23.45 -12.64 -2.34
N LEU A 131 -23.78 -11.64 -1.51
CA LEU A 131 -22.92 -10.49 -1.22
C LEU A 131 -22.42 -10.50 0.23
N GLY A 132 -23.17 -11.15 1.12
CA GLY A 132 -22.86 -11.23 2.54
C GLY A 132 -21.97 -12.41 2.90
N PRO A 133 -21.39 -12.38 4.11
CA PRO A 133 -20.55 -13.46 4.60
C PRO A 133 -21.35 -14.65 5.16
N ASP A 134 -22.68 -14.63 5.04
CA ASP A 134 -23.58 -15.64 5.59
C ASP A 134 -23.69 -16.88 4.71
N VAL A 135 -23.24 -16.85 3.46
CA VAL A 135 -23.28 -18.02 2.56
C VAL A 135 -21.90 -18.65 2.44
N ILE A 136 -21.79 -19.90 2.90
CA ILE A 136 -20.54 -20.67 2.90
C ILE A 136 -20.59 -21.76 1.84
N ILE A 137 -19.52 -21.87 1.06
CA ILE A 137 -19.20 -23.07 0.27
C ILE A 137 -18.21 -23.91 1.07
N ASP A 138 -18.58 -25.16 1.31
CA ASP A 138 -17.83 -26.13 2.11
C ASP A 138 -17.46 -27.33 1.25
N ALA A 139 -16.17 -27.57 1.13
CA ALA A 139 -15.63 -28.64 0.31
C ALA A 139 -14.72 -29.58 1.11
N THR A 140 -14.75 -30.86 0.76
CA THR A 140 -13.92 -31.88 1.38
C THR A 140 -13.08 -32.62 0.35
N TYR A 141 -11.84 -32.94 0.73
CA TYR A 141 -10.93 -33.82 -0.01
C TYR A 141 -10.24 -34.75 0.98
N GLY A 142 -10.47 -36.05 0.85
CA GLY A 142 -10.13 -37.05 1.83
C GLY A 142 -10.77 -36.74 3.19
N ASN A 143 -9.93 -36.52 4.20
CA ASN A 143 -10.37 -36.15 5.55
C ASN A 143 -10.26 -34.64 5.83
N THR A 144 -9.83 -33.85 4.85
CA THR A 144 -9.67 -32.40 5.00
C THR A 144 -10.95 -31.71 4.56
N ARG A 145 -11.48 -30.86 5.43
CA ARG A 145 -12.61 -29.98 5.18
C ARG A 145 -12.12 -28.54 5.21
N MET A 146 -12.49 -27.74 4.21
CA MET A 146 -12.21 -26.31 4.13
C MET A 146 -13.45 -25.57 3.65
N ARG A 147 -13.53 -24.29 3.97
CA ARG A 147 -14.68 -23.43 3.67
C ARG A 147 -14.23 -22.16 2.97
N ALA A 148 -15.10 -21.58 2.16
CA ALA A 148 -14.95 -20.26 1.57
C ALA A 148 -16.28 -19.51 1.60
N LEU A 149 -16.21 -18.17 1.57
CA LEU A 149 -17.39 -17.34 1.38
C LEU A 149 -17.86 -17.48 -0.07
N ALA A 150 -19.17 -17.54 -0.30
CA ALA A 150 -19.71 -17.50 -1.65
C ALA A 150 -19.76 -16.08 -2.24
N ALA A 151 -19.65 -15.06 -1.38
CA ALA A 151 -19.51 -13.66 -1.77
C ALA A 151 -18.09 -13.43 -2.26
N ASP A 152 -17.90 -13.56 -3.56
CA ASP A 152 -16.61 -13.48 -4.24
C ASP A 152 -16.73 -12.55 -5.46
N ALA A 153 -15.80 -11.61 -5.58
CA ALA A 153 -15.85 -10.55 -6.58
C ALA A 153 -15.59 -11.05 -8.01
N ASP A 154 -14.77 -12.10 -8.18
CA ASP A 154 -14.38 -12.63 -9.48
C ASP A 154 -15.18 -13.87 -9.90
N ARG A 155 -15.93 -14.46 -8.96
CA ARG A 155 -16.81 -15.63 -9.12
C ARG A 155 -16.07 -16.96 -9.31
N ASP A 156 -14.78 -17.02 -9.01
CA ASP A 156 -13.98 -18.24 -8.85
C ASP A 156 -13.65 -18.48 -7.37
N VAL A 157 -14.61 -19.07 -6.65
CA VAL A 157 -14.49 -19.27 -5.21
C VAL A 157 -13.43 -20.32 -4.91
N LYS A 158 -12.29 -19.88 -4.38
CA LYS A 158 -11.19 -20.75 -3.96
C LYS A 158 -11.41 -21.28 -2.56
N VAL A 159 -11.61 -22.59 -2.44
CA VAL A 159 -11.73 -23.29 -1.16
C VAL A 159 -10.36 -23.85 -0.77
N ASN A 160 -9.63 -23.10 0.07
CA ASN A 160 -8.23 -23.36 0.39
C ASN A 160 -7.88 -22.85 1.82
N PRO A 161 -6.61 -22.94 2.27
CA PRO A 161 -6.22 -22.45 3.59
C PRO A 161 -6.47 -20.95 3.83
N PHE A 162 -6.43 -20.10 2.79
CA PHE A 162 -6.63 -18.65 2.93
C PHE A 162 -8.10 -18.32 3.21
N SER A 163 -9.02 -18.95 2.47
CA SER A 163 -10.46 -18.77 2.69
C SER A 163 -10.95 -19.46 3.97
N GLU A 164 -10.36 -20.59 4.35
CA GLU A 164 -10.63 -21.22 5.65
C GLU A 164 -10.10 -20.36 6.81
N TYR A 165 -8.92 -19.74 6.67
CA TYR A 165 -8.39 -18.79 7.65
C TYR A 165 -9.33 -17.62 7.83
N LEU A 166 -9.79 -17.03 6.71
CA LEU A 166 -10.73 -15.91 6.70
C LEU A 166 -11.98 -16.26 7.54
N ILE A 167 -12.69 -17.34 7.21
CA ILE A 167 -13.92 -17.74 7.92
C ILE A 167 -13.66 -18.01 9.40
N ARG A 168 -12.55 -18.68 9.72
CA ARG A 168 -12.26 -19.08 11.09
C ARG A 168 -11.96 -17.87 11.99
N ASN A 169 -11.25 -16.88 11.46
CA ASN A 169 -10.71 -15.77 12.25
C ASN A 169 -11.52 -14.48 12.17
N THR A 170 -12.50 -14.37 11.27
CA THR A 170 -13.36 -13.17 11.17
C THR A 170 -14.79 -13.42 11.64
N LEU A 171 -15.54 -14.34 11.03
CA LEU A 171 -16.97 -14.48 11.35
C LEU A 171 -17.24 -14.83 12.81
N SER A 172 -16.32 -15.59 13.43
CA SER A 172 -16.45 -15.98 14.83
C SER A 172 -16.05 -14.88 15.83
N SER A 173 -15.41 -13.79 15.37
CA SER A 173 -15.04 -12.66 16.22
C SER A 173 -16.21 -11.71 16.46
N TYR A 174 -17.20 -11.68 15.56
CA TYR A 174 -18.35 -10.80 15.70
C TYR A 174 -19.28 -11.21 16.82
N THR A 175 -19.82 -10.20 17.50
CA THR A 175 -21.03 -10.31 18.28
C THR A 175 -22.24 -10.56 17.36
N ALA A 176 -23.33 -11.08 17.94
CA ALA A 176 -24.58 -11.23 17.20
C ALA A 176 -25.12 -9.88 16.66
N GLY A 177 -24.82 -8.78 17.34
CA GLY A 177 -25.20 -7.43 16.91
C GLY A 177 -24.42 -6.98 15.69
N GLU A 178 -23.09 -7.09 15.72
CA GLU A 178 -22.23 -6.70 14.58
C GLU A 178 -22.53 -7.54 13.34
N PHE A 179 -22.72 -8.84 13.49
CA PHE A 179 -23.12 -9.70 12.36
C PHE A 179 -24.47 -9.28 11.78
N GLN A 180 -25.45 -8.92 12.63
CA GLN A 180 -26.74 -8.41 12.16
C GLN A 180 -26.58 -7.06 11.45
N THR A 181 -25.73 -6.16 11.93
CA THR A 181 -25.43 -4.89 11.25
C THR A 181 -24.87 -5.12 9.85
N ILE A 182 -23.96 -6.08 9.69
CA ILE A 182 -23.44 -6.49 8.38
C ILE A 182 -24.59 -7.05 7.50
N MET A 183 -25.44 -7.91 8.04
CA MET A 183 -26.54 -8.50 7.27
C MET A 183 -27.63 -7.49 6.90
N ASP A 184 -27.89 -6.49 7.75
CA ASP A 184 -28.81 -5.40 7.47
C ASP A 184 -28.27 -4.55 6.30
N CYS A 185 -26.97 -4.26 6.31
CA CYS A 185 -26.26 -3.60 5.21
C CYS A 185 -26.32 -4.40 3.89
N VAL A 186 -26.13 -5.72 3.95
CA VAL A 186 -26.23 -6.63 2.79
C VAL A 186 -27.66 -6.68 2.25
N ALA A 187 -28.66 -6.66 3.12
CA ALA A 187 -30.07 -6.73 2.78
C ALA A 187 -30.66 -5.39 2.28
N ASP A 188 -29.91 -4.29 2.33
CA ASP A 188 -30.33 -2.98 1.78
C ASP A 188 -30.45 -3.03 0.24
N ALA A 189 -31.61 -3.50 -0.20
CA ALA A 189 -32.03 -3.56 -1.60
C ALA A 189 -32.30 -2.16 -2.20
N GLY A 190 -32.35 -1.11 -1.37
CA GLY A 190 -32.49 0.29 -1.80
C GLY A 190 -31.19 0.88 -2.36
N GLY A 191 -30.04 0.35 -1.94
CA GLY A 191 -28.72 0.71 -2.48
C GLY A 191 -28.25 2.13 -2.17
N GLU A 192 -28.99 2.89 -1.37
CA GLU A 192 -28.68 4.30 -1.15
C GLU A 192 -27.64 4.54 -0.05
N LEU A 193 -27.35 3.56 0.83
CA LEU A 193 -26.66 3.89 2.10
C LEU A 193 -25.55 2.94 2.60
N CYS A 194 -25.51 1.65 2.25
CA CYS A 194 -24.43 0.77 2.76
C CYS A 194 -23.43 0.27 1.72
N LEU A 195 -22.28 0.95 1.61
CA LEU A 195 -21.14 0.53 0.77
C LEU A 195 -20.39 -0.67 1.35
N ASN A 196 -20.48 -0.90 2.66
CA ASN A 196 -19.74 -1.96 3.34
C ASN A 196 -20.17 -3.37 2.93
N LYS A 197 -21.30 -3.51 2.21
CA LYS A 197 -21.72 -4.78 1.60
C LYS A 197 -20.72 -5.34 0.58
N TYR A 198 -19.84 -4.50 0.01
CA TYR A 198 -18.80 -4.93 -0.93
C TYR A 198 -17.51 -5.39 -0.24
N VAL A 199 -17.34 -5.11 1.06
CA VAL A 199 -16.12 -5.43 1.81
C VAL A 199 -15.85 -6.93 1.81
N TRP A 200 -16.89 -7.76 1.98
CA TRP A 200 -16.73 -9.20 2.03
C TRP A 200 -16.36 -9.82 0.69
N SER A 201 -16.99 -9.37 -0.41
CA SER A 201 -16.59 -9.81 -1.75
C SER A 201 -15.16 -9.41 -2.06
N THR A 202 -14.73 -8.21 -1.66
CA THR A 202 -13.35 -7.76 -1.85
C THR A 202 -12.37 -8.54 -0.97
N LEU A 203 -12.73 -8.79 0.30
CA LEU A 203 -11.87 -9.52 1.23
C LEU A 203 -11.72 -10.99 0.84
N ALA A 204 -12.81 -11.66 0.44
CA ALA A 204 -12.78 -13.05 -0.01
C ALA A 204 -11.89 -13.25 -1.24
N ASP A 205 -11.90 -12.29 -2.15
CA ASP A 205 -11.06 -12.26 -3.35
C ASP A 205 -9.60 -11.92 -2.99
N GLN A 206 -9.35 -10.78 -2.36
CA GLN A 206 -7.99 -10.25 -2.12
C GLN A 206 -7.14 -11.12 -1.18
N VAL A 207 -7.71 -11.96 -0.30
CA VAL A 207 -6.88 -12.94 0.45
C VAL A 207 -6.12 -13.89 -0.48
N HIS A 208 -6.61 -14.07 -1.70
CA HIS A 208 -5.97 -14.87 -2.74
C HIS A 208 -5.02 -14.06 -3.64
N ASP A 209 -4.83 -12.76 -3.42
CA ASP A 209 -3.74 -12.03 -4.10
C ASP A 209 -2.40 -12.23 -3.39
N PHE A 210 -2.40 -12.50 -2.08
CA PHE A 210 -1.19 -12.65 -1.27
C PHE A 210 -0.19 -13.69 -1.82
N GLU A 211 1.08 -13.29 -1.94
CA GLU A 211 2.22 -14.11 -2.37
C GLU A 211 2.88 -14.77 -1.14
N ILE A 212 2.18 -15.75 -0.58
CA ILE A 212 2.61 -16.51 0.60
C ILE A 212 2.70 -17.98 0.23
N ASP A 213 3.92 -18.52 0.27
CA ASP A 213 4.14 -19.94 0.07
C ASP A 213 3.76 -20.71 1.34
N ILE A 214 2.86 -21.67 1.18
CA ILE A 214 2.55 -22.64 2.24
C ILE A 214 3.64 -23.70 2.27
N PRO A 215 4.25 -24.03 3.43
CA PRO A 215 5.30 -25.04 3.49
C PRO A 215 4.89 -26.40 2.91
N SER A 216 5.74 -27.04 2.11
CA SER A 216 5.39 -28.26 1.36
C SER A 216 5.07 -29.49 2.22
N ASN A 217 5.45 -29.48 3.49
CA ASN A 217 5.29 -30.61 4.40
C ASN A 217 4.18 -30.42 5.45
N VAL A 218 3.37 -29.36 5.34
CA VAL A 218 2.28 -29.11 6.29
C VAL A 218 0.92 -29.47 5.73
N GLY A 219 0.03 -30.00 6.59
CA GLY A 219 -1.40 -30.08 6.31
C GLY A 219 -2.11 -28.77 6.65
N LEU A 220 -3.45 -28.77 6.61
CA LEU A 220 -4.28 -27.59 6.83
C LEU A 220 -3.92 -26.83 8.14
N GLY A 221 -3.74 -27.53 9.26
CA GLY A 221 -3.40 -26.88 10.54
C GLY A 221 -2.11 -26.06 10.47
N GLY A 222 -1.04 -26.64 9.92
CA GLY A 222 0.23 -25.92 9.77
C GLY A 222 0.18 -24.83 8.69
N ALA A 223 -0.70 -24.95 7.69
CA ALA A 223 -0.96 -23.89 6.72
C ALA A 223 -1.66 -22.69 7.38
N LEU A 224 -2.66 -22.92 8.22
CA LEU A 224 -3.33 -21.88 9.00
C LEU A 224 -2.36 -21.21 9.98
N ASP A 225 -1.51 -21.98 10.66
CA ASP A 225 -0.46 -21.43 11.53
C ASP A 225 0.54 -20.58 10.73
N ALA A 226 0.91 -20.99 9.52
CA ALA A 226 1.79 -20.22 8.66
C ALA A 226 1.17 -18.87 8.23
N LEU A 227 -0.14 -18.85 7.96
CA LEU A 227 -0.89 -17.64 7.62
C LEU A 227 -1.07 -16.71 8.84
N GLU A 228 -1.40 -17.25 10.02
CA GLU A 228 -1.49 -16.47 11.27
C GLU A 228 -0.17 -15.77 11.59
N ASN A 229 0.96 -16.47 11.39
CA ASN A 229 2.28 -15.92 11.65
C ASN A 229 2.77 -14.94 10.57
N ARG A 230 2.01 -14.72 9.49
CA ARG A 230 2.26 -13.66 8.51
C ARG A 230 1.53 -12.41 8.94
N GLY A 231 2.24 -11.54 9.65
CA GLY A 231 1.67 -10.34 10.26
C GLY A 231 0.96 -9.42 9.27
N ASP A 232 1.48 -9.30 8.04
CA ASP A 232 0.86 -8.54 6.95
C ASP A 232 -0.51 -9.10 6.55
N PHE A 233 -0.61 -10.42 6.40
CA PHE A 233 -1.85 -11.11 6.04
C PHE A 233 -2.87 -11.11 7.18
N ALA A 234 -2.45 -11.53 8.37
CA ALA A 234 -3.32 -11.57 9.54
C ALA A 234 -3.88 -10.18 9.87
N ARG A 235 -3.03 -9.14 9.78
CA ARG A 235 -3.46 -7.76 10.01
C ARG A 235 -4.44 -7.29 8.95
N TYR A 236 -4.16 -7.53 7.66
CA TYR A 236 -5.07 -7.18 6.57
C TYR A 236 -6.47 -7.81 6.76
N VAL A 237 -6.53 -9.12 7.05
CA VAL A 237 -7.79 -9.83 7.29
C VAL A 237 -8.56 -9.23 8.47
N SER A 238 -7.89 -8.96 9.59
CA SER A 238 -8.53 -8.35 10.75
C SER A 238 -9.05 -6.93 10.47
N ALA A 239 -8.26 -6.09 9.81
CA ALA A 239 -8.62 -4.69 9.55
C ALA A 239 -9.78 -4.56 8.55
N MET A 240 -9.80 -5.42 7.52
CA MET A 240 -10.94 -5.50 6.58
C MET A 240 -12.21 -6.04 7.25
N ALA A 241 -12.07 -6.99 8.18
CA ALA A 241 -13.20 -7.49 8.95
C ALA A 241 -13.77 -6.40 9.89
N ASP A 242 -12.94 -5.59 10.54
CA ASP A 242 -13.38 -4.47 11.36
C ASP A 242 -14.05 -3.38 10.50
N TYR A 243 -13.49 -3.11 9.32
CA TYR A 243 -14.06 -2.18 8.34
C TYR A 243 -15.49 -2.58 7.92
N ALA A 244 -15.78 -3.87 7.76
CA ALA A 244 -17.11 -4.35 7.38
C ALA A 244 -18.23 -3.99 8.39
N VAL A 245 -17.89 -3.65 9.64
CA VAL A 245 -18.85 -3.35 10.72
C VAL A 245 -19.31 -1.89 10.71
N LEU A 246 -18.62 -1.00 9.97
CA LEU A 246 -18.99 0.42 9.94
C LEU A 246 -20.45 0.59 9.48
N ASP A 247 -21.19 1.46 10.16
CA ASP A 247 -22.60 1.68 9.85
C ASP A 247 -22.78 2.76 8.75
N GLU A 248 -23.98 2.81 8.18
CA GLU A 248 -24.36 3.77 7.14
C GLU A 248 -24.27 5.24 7.59
N THR A 249 -24.39 5.53 8.88
CA THR A 249 -24.36 6.90 9.41
C THR A 249 -22.95 7.46 9.49
N THR A 250 -21.95 6.56 9.49
CA THR A 250 -20.53 6.91 9.57
C THR A 250 -19.87 7.11 8.20
N SER A 251 -20.47 6.59 7.12
CA SER A 251 -19.97 6.76 5.74
C SER A 251 -20.43 8.08 5.10
N GLY A 252 -19.58 9.10 5.16
CA GLY A 252 -19.71 10.38 4.44
C GLY A 252 -19.40 10.29 2.94
N LYS A 253 -19.58 11.40 2.22
CA LYS A 253 -19.33 11.52 0.77
C LYS A 253 -18.16 12.47 0.52
N ILE A 254 -17.26 12.11 -0.40
CA ILE A 254 -16.41 13.10 -1.08
C ILE A 254 -17.24 13.72 -2.22
N SER A 255 -17.62 14.98 -2.02
CA SER A 255 -18.59 15.73 -2.84
C SER A 255 -18.13 15.98 -4.28
N ALA A 256 -16.81 16.02 -4.52
CA ALA A 256 -16.22 16.22 -5.85
C ALA A 256 -16.43 15.02 -6.78
N SER A 257 -16.72 15.29 -8.07
CA SER A 257 -16.87 14.25 -9.10
C SER A 257 -15.57 13.52 -9.42
N SER A 258 -14.45 14.24 -9.39
CA SER A 258 -13.09 13.69 -9.50
C SER A 258 -12.10 14.70 -8.91
N ALA A 259 -11.03 14.22 -8.32
CA ALA A 259 -9.91 15.01 -7.83
C ALA A 259 -8.60 14.28 -8.14
N ASP A 260 -7.65 15.00 -8.74
CA ASP A 260 -6.33 14.47 -9.07
C ASP A 260 -5.27 15.08 -8.15
N TYR A 261 -4.28 14.27 -7.79
CA TYR A 261 -3.25 14.64 -6.82
C TYR A 261 -1.85 14.42 -7.41
N ASN A 262 -0.91 15.26 -7.00
CA ASN A 262 0.52 14.95 -7.12
C ASN A 262 0.91 14.04 -5.95
N ALA A 263 1.42 12.86 -6.24
CA ALA A 263 1.82 11.90 -5.23
C ALA A 263 3.30 12.09 -4.86
N VAL A 264 3.58 12.19 -3.56
CA VAL A 264 4.93 12.09 -3.01
C VAL A 264 5.01 10.78 -2.24
N PHE A 265 5.92 9.89 -2.64
CA PHE A 265 5.91 8.49 -2.21
C PHE A 265 7.29 8.04 -1.73
N LEU A 266 7.36 7.48 -0.52
CA LEU A 266 8.57 6.84 0.00
C LEU A 266 8.27 5.39 0.37
N GLY A 267 8.99 4.47 -0.24
CA GLY A 267 9.04 3.08 0.17
C GLY A 267 10.38 2.74 0.82
N ILE A 268 10.37 2.29 2.08
CA ILE A 268 11.55 1.72 2.75
C ILE A 268 11.41 0.20 2.78
N GLU A 269 12.39 -0.48 2.21
CA GLU A 269 12.36 -1.93 1.98
C GLU A 269 13.42 -2.64 2.83
N LEU A 270 13.05 -3.78 3.42
CA LEU A 270 14.00 -4.76 3.93
C LEU A 270 13.67 -6.12 3.32
N GLY A 271 14.53 -6.63 2.45
CA GLY A 271 14.28 -7.84 1.67
C GLY A 271 15.43 -8.84 1.71
N GLN A 272 15.24 -9.98 1.06
CA GLN A 272 16.27 -11.01 0.86
C GLN A 272 16.47 -11.24 -0.64
N THR A 273 17.73 -11.33 -1.09
CA THR A 273 18.05 -11.48 -2.51
C THR A 273 18.63 -12.85 -2.85
N PHE A 274 18.18 -13.40 -3.97
CA PHE A 274 18.67 -14.61 -4.62
C PHE A 274 19.10 -14.35 -6.06
N LEU A 275 19.06 -13.07 -6.48
CA LEU A 275 19.27 -12.62 -7.85
C LEU A 275 20.65 -12.97 -8.41
N GLU A 276 21.68 -12.80 -7.57
CA GLU A 276 23.09 -13.02 -7.91
C GLU A 276 23.62 -14.24 -7.15
N PRO A 277 24.16 -15.28 -7.84
CA PRO A 277 24.62 -16.51 -7.17
C PRO A 277 25.67 -16.29 -6.07
N SER A 278 26.50 -15.25 -6.18
CA SER A 278 27.51 -14.90 -5.17
C SER A 278 26.96 -14.18 -3.94
N LEU A 279 25.75 -13.63 -4.03
CA LEU A 279 25.08 -12.86 -2.97
C LEU A 279 23.80 -13.55 -2.48
N SER A 280 23.49 -14.73 -3.03
CA SER A 280 22.25 -15.45 -2.77
C SER A 280 22.06 -15.73 -1.28
N GLY A 281 20.92 -15.32 -0.73
CA GLY A 281 20.59 -15.39 0.69
C GLY A 281 20.82 -14.09 1.46
N SER A 282 21.61 -13.15 0.94
CA SER A 282 21.91 -11.91 1.67
C SER A 282 20.66 -11.06 1.90
N GLY A 283 20.59 -10.38 3.06
CA GLY A 283 19.58 -9.35 3.28
C GLY A 283 19.95 -8.04 2.59
N GLN A 284 18.96 -7.23 2.26
CA GLN A 284 19.16 -5.94 1.60
C GLN A 284 18.22 -4.87 2.13
N TRP A 285 18.76 -3.67 2.37
CA TRP A 285 17.96 -2.47 2.49
C TRP A 285 17.61 -1.96 1.10
N GLY A 286 16.45 -1.34 0.95
CA GLY A 286 16.06 -0.65 -0.28
C GLY A 286 15.28 0.62 -0.01
N VAL A 287 15.35 1.55 -0.94
CA VAL A 287 14.56 2.77 -0.97
C VAL A 287 13.89 2.88 -2.33
N ARG A 288 12.61 3.26 -2.33
CA ARG A 288 11.82 3.54 -3.52
C ARG A 288 11.38 5.00 -3.46
N THR A 289 11.82 5.78 -4.44
CA THR A 289 11.50 7.21 -4.57
C THR A 289 10.64 7.40 -5.82
N ALA A 290 9.58 8.21 -5.70
CA ALA A 290 8.71 8.49 -6.84
C ALA A 290 9.48 9.28 -7.91
N GLN A 291 9.29 8.91 -9.17
CA GLN A 291 10.02 9.47 -10.30
C GLN A 291 9.08 9.72 -11.48
N GLU A 292 9.48 10.65 -12.34
CA GLU A 292 8.73 10.99 -13.55
C GLU A 292 9.19 10.12 -14.70
N GLU A 293 8.28 9.38 -15.32
CA GLU A 293 8.61 8.56 -16.48
C GLU A 293 8.38 9.31 -17.79
N VAL A 294 9.38 9.27 -18.67
CA VAL A 294 9.33 9.87 -19.99
C VAL A 294 9.16 8.78 -21.02
N LEU A 295 8.00 8.74 -21.66
CA LEU A 295 7.66 7.77 -22.70
C LEU A 295 7.87 8.44 -24.05
N THR A 296 8.88 8.00 -24.82
CA THR A 296 9.16 8.57 -26.15
C THR A 296 8.97 7.51 -27.23
N ASP A 297 8.09 7.79 -28.19
CA ASP A 297 7.86 6.96 -29.37
C ASP A 297 7.83 7.80 -30.65
N ASN A 298 7.42 7.18 -31.77
CA ASN A 298 7.30 7.86 -33.06
C ASN A 298 6.19 8.93 -33.11
N ASN A 299 5.27 8.92 -32.14
CA ASN A 299 4.12 9.84 -32.04
C ASN A 299 4.42 11.04 -31.12
N GLY A 300 5.44 10.94 -30.26
CA GLY A 300 5.92 12.07 -29.46
C GLY A 300 6.56 11.64 -28.14
N THR A 301 6.66 12.61 -27.23
CA THR A 301 7.12 12.39 -25.85
C THR A 301 5.95 12.63 -24.90
N GLY A 302 5.48 11.57 -24.24
CA GLY A 302 4.54 11.59 -23.13
C GLY A 302 5.28 11.56 -21.79
N TYR A 303 4.58 11.98 -20.73
CA TYR A 303 5.09 12.00 -19.36
C TYR A 303 4.09 11.30 -18.45
N VAL A 304 4.57 10.41 -17.59
CA VAL A 304 3.82 9.83 -16.48
C VAL A 304 4.35 10.44 -15.20
N TYR A 305 3.46 11.11 -14.46
CA TYR A 305 3.79 11.73 -13.19
C TYR A 305 3.24 10.89 -12.04
N PRO A 306 3.96 10.78 -10.91
CA PRO A 306 3.41 10.22 -9.69
C PRO A 306 2.06 10.84 -9.33
N ALA A 307 1.01 10.01 -9.30
CA ALA A 307 -0.36 10.48 -9.17
C ALA A 307 -1.24 9.56 -8.32
N LEU A 308 -2.23 10.18 -7.69
CA LEU A 308 -3.44 9.52 -7.20
C LEU A 308 -4.63 10.22 -7.85
N THR A 309 -5.60 9.44 -8.29
CA THR A 309 -6.91 9.94 -8.71
C THR A 309 -7.98 9.40 -7.76
N LEU A 310 -8.84 10.31 -7.32
CA LEU A 310 -10.00 10.04 -6.51
C LEU A 310 -11.24 10.38 -7.33
N THR A 311 -12.05 9.39 -7.65
CA THR A 311 -13.28 9.59 -8.44
C THR A 311 -14.49 9.18 -7.62
N SER A 312 -15.47 10.08 -7.50
CA SER A 312 -16.75 9.75 -6.85
C SER A 312 -17.81 9.54 -7.92
N PHE A 313 -18.35 8.33 -8.01
CA PHE A 313 -19.41 8.00 -8.95
C PHE A 313 -20.77 8.18 -8.28
N ASP A 314 -21.63 9.02 -8.86
CA ASP A 314 -23.06 9.12 -8.53
C ASP A 314 -23.84 8.35 -9.62
N ALA A 315 -24.06 7.04 -9.45
CA ALA A 315 -24.82 6.22 -10.40
C ALA A 315 -25.93 5.44 -9.70
N PHE A 316 -27.18 5.57 -10.16
CA PHE A 316 -28.34 4.88 -9.58
C PHE A 316 -28.53 5.07 -8.06
N ASN A 317 -28.22 6.27 -7.54
CA ASN A 317 -28.17 6.60 -6.10
C ASN A 317 -27.13 5.82 -5.28
N ILE A 318 -26.23 5.07 -5.93
CA ILE A 318 -25.06 4.45 -5.30
C ILE A 318 -23.87 5.41 -5.46
N ARG A 319 -23.22 5.71 -4.33
CA ARG A 319 -22.08 6.64 -4.26
C ARG A 319 -20.80 5.90 -3.95
N VAL A 320 -19.96 5.60 -4.94
CA VAL A 320 -18.68 4.92 -4.72
C VAL A 320 -17.54 5.88 -4.93
N THR A 321 -16.68 6.03 -3.92
CA THR A 321 -15.36 6.64 -4.11
C THR A 321 -14.40 5.55 -4.59
N SER A 322 -13.81 5.74 -5.76
CA SER A 322 -12.73 4.94 -6.30
C SER A 322 -11.41 5.66 -6.14
N LEU A 323 -10.38 4.91 -5.79
CA LEU A 323 -9.00 5.35 -5.77
C LEU A 323 -8.22 4.57 -6.82
N ALA A 324 -7.30 5.24 -7.50
CA ALA A 324 -6.28 4.61 -8.33
C ALA A 324 -4.99 5.41 -8.19
N ASN A 325 -3.89 4.74 -7.86
CA ASN A 325 -2.57 5.35 -7.89
C ASN A 325 -1.78 4.81 -9.08
N ASP A 326 -0.91 5.66 -9.62
CA ASP A 326 0.09 5.29 -10.60
C ASP A 326 1.38 6.07 -10.31
N ILE A 327 2.34 5.39 -9.71
CA ILE A 327 3.54 5.99 -9.15
C ILE A 327 4.76 5.28 -9.74
N PRO A 328 5.35 5.80 -10.83
CA PRO A 328 6.66 5.34 -11.27
C PRO A 328 7.68 5.63 -10.17
N TYR A 329 8.62 4.71 -9.96
CA TYR A 329 9.65 4.83 -8.94
C TYR A 329 10.98 4.27 -9.42
N ASP A 330 12.06 4.92 -8.97
CA ASP A 330 13.39 4.33 -9.01
C ASP A 330 13.68 3.64 -7.68
N ARG A 331 14.57 2.65 -7.72
CA ARG A 331 14.91 1.81 -6.57
C ARG A 331 16.42 1.75 -6.40
N GLU A 332 16.89 2.15 -5.23
CA GLU A 332 18.27 1.94 -4.78
C GLU A 332 18.26 0.85 -3.70
N ILE A 333 19.26 -0.04 -3.71
CA ILE A 333 19.43 -1.07 -2.68
C ILE A 333 20.87 -1.16 -2.18
N LEU A 334 21.00 -1.58 -0.92
CA LEU A 334 22.25 -1.96 -0.28
C LEU A 334 22.14 -3.41 0.20
N ILE A 335 22.79 -4.31 -0.52
CA ILE A 335 22.92 -5.72 -0.12
C ILE A 335 23.98 -5.80 0.99
N HIS A 336 23.65 -6.51 2.05
CA HIS A 336 24.51 -6.72 3.20
C HIS A 336 24.69 -8.23 3.43
N GLN A 337 25.88 -8.72 3.10
CA GLN A 337 26.27 -10.11 3.21
C GLN A 337 27.05 -10.35 4.53
N ASP A 338 27.12 -11.61 4.98
CA ASP A 338 27.97 -12.02 6.10
C ASP A 338 29.41 -11.47 5.95
N GLY A 339 30.04 -11.20 7.09
CA GLY A 339 31.37 -10.59 7.16
C GLY A 339 31.38 -9.09 6.87
N ASN A 340 30.22 -8.42 6.86
CA ASN A 340 30.06 -7.00 6.56
C ASN A 340 30.53 -6.62 5.15
N ASN A 341 30.21 -7.46 4.17
CA ASN A 341 30.40 -7.12 2.76
C ASN A 341 29.14 -6.40 2.26
N PHE A 342 29.33 -5.26 1.59
CA PHE A 342 28.25 -4.38 1.13
C PHE A 342 28.31 -4.21 -0.38
N PHE A 343 27.14 -4.18 -1.01
CA PHE A 343 27.02 -3.99 -2.45
C PHE A 343 25.84 -3.08 -2.77
N VAL A 344 26.12 -1.91 -3.36
CA VAL A 344 25.09 -0.99 -3.84
C VAL A 344 24.58 -1.43 -5.22
N ARG A 345 23.27 -1.28 -5.46
CA ARG A 345 22.67 -1.36 -6.80
C ARG A 345 21.67 -0.21 -6.95
N GLY A 346 21.88 0.65 -7.93
CA GLY A 346 20.98 1.75 -8.24
C GLY A 346 20.15 1.51 -9.50
N SER A 347 19.73 2.62 -10.12
CA SER A 347 18.94 2.65 -11.36
C SER A 347 19.69 2.07 -12.57
N GLU A 348 21.01 1.91 -12.49
CA GLU A 348 21.80 1.19 -13.49
C GLU A 348 21.56 -0.33 -13.48
N ASN A 349 21.02 -0.87 -12.38
CA ASN A 349 20.72 -2.28 -12.21
C ASN A 349 19.21 -2.58 -12.23
N TRP A 350 18.38 -1.58 -11.92
CA TRP A 350 16.94 -1.71 -11.85
C TRP A 350 16.28 -0.74 -12.81
N GLU A 351 15.59 -1.27 -13.81
CA GLU A 351 14.69 -0.46 -14.63
C GLU A 351 13.60 0.15 -13.76
N ARG A 352 13.20 1.37 -14.12
CA ARG A 352 12.06 2.04 -13.49
C ARG A 352 10.85 1.14 -13.50
N ASN A 353 10.19 1.10 -12.34
CA ASN A 353 9.04 0.26 -12.12
C ASN A 353 7.90 1.12 -11.55
N THR A 354 6.70 0.57 -11.48
CA THR A 354 5.51 1.35 -11.14
C THR A 354 4.78 0.72 -9.97
N HIS A 355 4.39 1.55 -9.01
CA HIS A 355 3.51 1.22 -7.90
C HIS A 355 2.10 1.69 -8.27
N SER A 356 1.27 0.74 -8.69
CA SER A 356 -0.09 1.02 -9.18
C SER A 356 -1.07 0.06 -8.54
N SER A 357 -2.26 0.56 -8.22
CA SER A 357 -3.30 -0.20 -7.53
C SER A 357 -4.57 -0.28 -8.36
N SER A 358 -5.29 -1.39 -8.20
CA SER A 358 -6.57 -1.58 -8.88
C SER A 358 -7.60 -0.57 -8.37
N PRO A 359 -8.45 -0.02 -9.25
CA PRO A 359 -9.64 0.71 -8.82
C PRO A 359 -10.45 -0.16 -7.86
N GLY A 360 -10.98 0.46 -6.81
CA GLY A 360 -11.68 -0.26 -5.75
C GLY A 360 -12.50 0.68 -4.89
N ALA A 361 -13.60 0.14 -4.34
CA ALA A 361 -14.49 0.92 -3.48
C ALA A 361 -13.78 1.34 -2.19
N ALA A 362 -13.95 2.60 -1.83
CA ALA A 362 -13.49 3.18 -0.58
C ALA A 362 -14.66 3.86 0.15
N THR A 363 -14.64 3.79 1.48
CA THR A 363 -15.61 4.45 2.36
C THR A 363 -14.95 5.62 3.05
N LEU A 364 -15.61 6.78 3.04
CA LEU A 364 -15.19 7.94 3.80
C LEU A 364 -15.86 7.92 5.18
N LEU A 365 -15.12 7.59 6.23
CA LEU A 365 -15.54 7.66 7.62
C LEU A 365 -15.43 9.10 8.14
N GLU A 366 -16.56 9.66 8.57
CA GLU A 366 -16.69 10.99 9.21
C GLU A 366 -15.92 12.11 8.49
N ASP A 367 -16.04 12.16 7.16
CA ASP A 367 -15.45 13.16 6.24
C ASP A 367 -13.92 13.33 6.29
N THR A 368 -13.21 12.50 7.05
CA THR A 368 -11.78 12.67 7.33
C THR A 368 -10.95 11.41 7.14
N ARG A 369 -11.58 10.25 6.93
CA ARG A 369 -10.89 8.96 6.87
C ARG A 369 -11.34 8.12 5.70
N LEU A 370 -10.45 7.86 4.75
CA LEU A 370 -10.75 7.07 3.57
C LEU A 370 -10.24 5.64 3.74
N LEU A 371 -11.17 4.68 3.81
CA LEU A 371 -10.92 3.29 4.14
C LEU A 371 -11.14 2.38 2.93
N ALA A 372 -10.19 1.50 2.62
CA ALA A 372 -10.31 0.57 1.50
C ALA A 372 -9.39 -0.65 1.63
N GLY A 373 -9.81 -1.79 1.06
CA GLY A 373 -8.90 -2.88 0.71
C GLY A 373 -8.25 -2.59 -0.64
N ARG A 374 -6.92 -2.56 -0.71
CA ARG A 374 -6.18 -2.21 -1.93
C ARG A 374 -5.35 -3.40 -2.39
N ALA A 375 -5.58 -3.81 -3.63
CA ALA A 375 -4.72 -4.75 -4.34
C ALA A 375 -3.81 -3.97 -5.30
N LEU A 376 -2.57 -4.43 -5.43
CA LEU A 376 -1.55 -3.80 -6.26
C LEU A 376 -1.37 -4.62 -7.53
N TYR A 377 -1.26 -3.94 -8.66
CA TYR A 377 -0.97 -4.62 -9.92
C TYR A 377 0.44 -5.18 -9.92
N GLN A 378 0.57 -6.35 -10.52
CA GLN A 378 1.83 -6.91 -10.97
C GLN A 378 2.40 -6.04 -12.08
N SER A 379 3.72 -5.88 -12.05
CA SER A 379 4.47 -5.14 -13.07
C SER A 379 5.63 -5.98 -13.60
N ILE A 380 6.14 -5.60 -14.78
CA ILE A 380 7.18 -6.34 -15.48
C ILE A 380 8.26 -5.35 -15.91
N THR A 381 9.51 -5.68 -15.60
CA THR A 381 10.69 -4.97 -16.10
C THR A 381 11.57 -5.91 -16.93
N GLY A 382 12.46 -5.36 -17.74
CA GLY A 382 13.42 -6.10 -18.54
C GLY A 382 12.79 -6.79 -19.74
N ARG A 383 11.60 -6.36 -20.20
CA ARG A 383 10.90 -6.99 -21.34
C ARG A 383 11.76 -6.85 -22.60
N GLY A 384 12.06 -7.99 -23.24
CA GLY A 384 12.95 -8.02 -24.42
C GLY A 384 14.45 -7.99 -24.08
N SER A 385 14.81 -8.00 -22.80
CA SER A 385 16.16 -8.26 -22.33
C SER A 385 16.39 -9.76 -22.08
N SER A 386 17.62 -10.14 -21.73
CA SER A 386 17.95 -11.52 -21.32
C SER A 386 17.41 -11.90 -19.95
N LYS A 387 16.91 -10.95 -19.15
CA LYS A 387 16.36 -11.20 -17.81
C LYS A 387 15.07 -10.40 -17.64
N ILE A 388 13.94 -11.09 -17.76
CA ILE A 388 12.63 -10.50 -17.52
C ILE A 388 12.30 -10.71 -16.04
N ILE A 389 11.84 -9.66 -15.36
CA ILE A 389 11.51 -9.71 -13.94
C ILE A 389 10.06 -9.31 -13.75
N GLY A 390 9.29 -10.21 -13.15
CA GLY A 390 7.94 -9.97 -12.66
C GLY A 390 7.97 -9.49 -11.21
N TRP A 391 7.19 -8.48 -10.90
CA TRP A 391 7.08 -7.91 -9.56
C TRP A 391 5.67 -8.14 -9.03
N THR A 392 5.59 -8.80 -7.88
CA THR A 392 4.33 -9.09 -7.21
C THR A 392 4.26 -8.33 -5.91
N ARG A 393 3.05 -7.99 -5.48
CA ARG A 393 2.81 -7.20 -4.27
C ARG A 393 1.53 -7.68 -3.60
N ASN A 394 1.58 -7.79 -2.29
CA ASN A 394 0.47 -8.20 -1.46
C ASN A 394 -0.51 -7.03 -1.31
N PRO A 395 -1.81 -7.32 -1.20
CA PRO A 395 -2.80 -6.35 -0.78
C PRO A 395 -2.47 -5.71 0.56
N TYR A 396 -3.03 -4.53 0.79
CA TYR A 396 -2.94 -3.80 2.04
C TYR A 396 -4.26 -3.13 2.39
N TYR A 397 -4.46 -2.89 3.68
CA TYR A 397 -5.59 -2.10 4.17
C TYR A 397 -5.18 -0.63 4.13
N LEU A 398 -5.86 0.14 3.29
CA LEU A 398 -5.73 1.58 3.28
C LEU A 398 -6.67 2.15 4.33
N ASP A 399 -6.07 2.89 5.25
CA ASP A 399 -6.77 3.87 6.04
C ASP A 399 -6.00 5.17 5.81
N ALA A 400 -6.59 6.12 5.11
CA ALA A 400 -5.94 7.39 4.77
C ALA A 400 -6.65 8.55 5.46
N PHE A 401 -5.89 9.55 5.90
CA PHE A 401 -6.47 10.82 6.30
C PHE A 401 -6.82 11.64 5.05
N THR A 402 -7.99 12.27 5.07
CA THR A 402 -8.41 13.27 4.09
C THR A 402 -8.74 14.58 4.80
N SER A 403 -8.29 15.71 4.24
CA SER A 403 -8.76 17.02 4.71
C SER A 403 -10.23 17.23 4.34
N THR A 404 -10.95 18.06 5.10
CA THR A 404 -12.26 18.55 4.67
C THR A 404 -12.12 19.37 3.38
N PRO A 405 -12.91 19.05 2.32
CA PRO A 405 -12.92 19.85 1.10
C PRO A 405 -13.33 21.31 1.35
N VAL A 406 -12.82 22.23 0.53
CA VAL A 406 -13.17 23.66 0.62
C VAL A 406 -14.60 23.94 0.15
N ASP A 407 -15.14 23.12 -0.76
CA ASP A 407 -16.50 23.18 -1.27
C ASP A 407 -16.94 21.82 -1.86
N GLU A 408 -18.17 21.77 -2.38
CA GLU A 408 -18.76 20.54 -2.93
C GLU A 408 -18.18 20.11 -4.29
N THR A 409 -17.41 20.96 -4.95
CA THR A 409 -16.86 20.71 -6.30
C THR A 409 -15.38 20.38 -6.28
N THR A 410 -14.70 20.66 -5.18
CA THR A 410 -13.26 20.46 -4.98
C THR A 410 -13.04 19.23 -4.10
N GLY A 411 -12.01 18.44 -4.39
CA GLY A 411 -11.61 17.33 -3.50
C GLY A 411 -10.97 17.83 -2.20
N PRO A 412 -10.66 16.92 -1.25
CA PRO A 412 -9.69 17.17 -0.19
C PRO A 412 -8.41 17.81 -0.75
N ASP A 413 -7.80 18.75 -0.03
CA ASP A 413 -6.51 19.32 -0.45
C ASP A 413 -5.36 18.32 -0.32
N ARG A 414 -5.55 17.28 0.52
CA ARG A 414 -4.59 16.21 0.73
C ARG A 414 -5.23 14.88 1.10
N VAL A 415 -4.58 13.80 0.67
CA VAL A 415 -4.82 12.42 1.12
C VAL A 415 -3.50 11.86 1.62
N ILE A 416 -3.42 11.48 2.90
CA ILE A 416 -2.18 11.04 3.55
C ILE A 416 -2.36 9.63 4.08
N SER A 417 -1.45 8.73 3.74
CA SER A 417 -1.47 7.36 4.20
C SER A 417 -0.07 6.82 4.49
N GLY A 418 -0.02 5.83 5.38
CA GLY A 418 1.11 4.92 5.51
C GLY A 418 0.60 3.50 5.64
N TYR A 419 1.25 2.57 4.94
CA TYR A 419 0.84 1.17 4.91
C TYR A 419 2.03 0.25 4.69
N PHE A 420 1.83 -1.03 4.99
CA PHE A 420 2.80 -2.08 4.75
C PHE A 420 2.34 -2.98 3.61
N SER A 421 3.26 -3.36 2.73
CA SER A 421 3.02 -4.39 1.71
C SER A 421 4.27 -5.25 1.55
N ALA A 422 4.08 -6.56 1.42
CA ALA A 422 5.14 -7.50 1.07
C ALA A 422 5.01 -7.90 -0.41
N GLY A 423 6.04 -8.51 -0.99
CA GLY A 423 6.02 -8.90 -2.40
C GLY A 423 7.23 -9.74 -2.78
N LYS A 424 7.31 -10.11 -4.07
CA LYS A 424 8.42 -10.85 -4.63
C LYS A 424 8.88 -10.24 -5.96
N ALA A 425 10.18 -10.35 -6.24
CA ALA A 425 10.68 -10.32 -7.60
C ALA A 425 10.83 -11.76 -8.10
N ILE A 426 10.34 -12.04 -9.30
CA ILE A 426 10.28 -13.37 -9.89
C ILE A 426 10.92 -13.32 -11.27
N GLU A 427 11.80 -14.26 -11.58
CA GLU A 427 12.35 -14.41 -12.92
C GLU A 427 11.27 -14.93 -13.87
N LEU A 428 11.18 -14.33 -15.05
CA LEU A 428 10.21 -14.72 -16.06
C LEU A 428 10.89 -15.19 -17.35
N GLU A 429 10.29 -16.18 -17.99
CA GLU A 429 10.63 -16.63 -19.34
C GLU A 429 9.46 -16.36 -20.29
N ALA A 430 9.76 -15.89 -21.51
CA ALA A 430 8.74 -15.67 -22.52
C ALA A 430 8.48 -16.96 -23.31
N GLU A 431 7.24 -17.46 -23.27
CA GLU A 431 6.76 -18.54 -24.13
C GLU A 431 5.65 -18.00 -25.06
N GLY A 432 6.05 -17.59 -26.28
CA GLY A 432 5.14 -16.91 -27.20
C GLY A 432 4.74 -15.52 -26.67
N ASP A 433 3.44 -15.29 -26.50
CA ASP A 433 2.89 -14.06 -25.92
C ASP A 433 2.70 -14.15 -24.39
N GLN A 434 2.96 -15.32 -23.80
CA GLN A 434 2.83 -15.59 -22.36
C GLN A 434 4.16 -15.43 -21.63
N LEU A 435 4.10 -15.16 -20.32
CA LEU A 435 5.26 -15.09 -19.44
C LEU A 435 5.11 -16.14 -18.36
N GLN A 436 6.11 -17.01 -18.26
CA GLN A 436 6.17 -18.09 -17.27
C GLN A 436 7.03 -17.71 -16.07
N ARG A 437 6.55 -18.02 -14.88
CA ARG A 437 7.25 -17.87 -13.60
C ARG A 437 8.37 -18.91 -13.50
N LEU A 438 9.58 -18.44 -13.18
CA LEU A 438 10.74 -19.26 -12.87
C LEU A 438 11.08 -19.14 -11.37
N ALA A 439 12.31 -18.79 -11.04
CA ALA A 439 12.76 -18.68 -9.65
C ALA A 439 12.30 -17.36 -9.00
N THR A 440 12.05 -17.41 -7.68
CA THR A 440 12.00 -16.18 -6.88
C THR A 440 13.40 -15.59 -6.83
N LEU A 441 13.52 -14.34 -7.28
CA LEU A 441 14.75 -13.57 -7.28
C LEU A 441 14.92 -12.78 -5.99
N GLU A 442 13.84 -12.28 -5.41
CA GLU A 442 13.86 -11.54 -4.15
C GLU A 442 12.55 -11.69 -3.37
N ASP A 443 12.64 -11.69 -2.05
CA ASP A 443 11.53 -11.39 -1.14
C ASP A 443 11.64 -9.94 -0.68
N GLN A 444 10.53 -9.20 -0.70
CA GLN A 444 10.51 -7.75 -0.46
C GLN A 444 9.48 -7.39 0.61
N TYR A 445 9.90 -6.64 1.63
CA TYR A 445 9.01 -6.14 2.69
C TYR A 445 9.09 -4.62 2.74
N LEU A 446 7.98 -3.95 2.46
CA LEU A 446 7.94 -2.52 2.17
C LEU A 446 7.05 -1.79 3.18
N SER A 447 7.63 -0.79 3.84
CA SER A 447 6.87 0.24 4.56
C SER A 447 6.73 1.46 3.66
N VAL A 448 5.50 1.91 3.43
CA VAL A 448 5.18 3.03 2.54
C VAL A 448 4.68 4.23 3.34
N LEU A 449 5.09 5.42 2.91
CA LEU A 449 4.48 6.71 3.22
C LEU A 449 4.07 7.39 1.91
N GLU A 450 2.81 7.79 1.81
CA GLU A 450 2.24 8.40 0.61
C GLU A 450 1.51 9.70 0.99
N ILE A 451 1.94 10.81 0.40
CA ILE A 451 1.37 12.14 0.60
C ILE A 451 0.89 12.65 -0.75
N ASN A 452 -0.43 12.64 -0.94
CA ASN A 452 -1.08 13.08 -2.16
C ASN A 452 -1.61 14.50 -1.97
N LEU A 453 -1.17 15.45 -2.79
CA LEU A 453 -1.52 16.87 -2.68
C LEU A 453 -2.32 17.32 -3.91
N LEU A 454 -3.47 17.96 -3.68
CA LEU A 454 -4.47 18.27 -4.70
C LEU A 454 -3.87 19.12 -5.82
N ARG A 455 -4.09 18.70 -7.06
CA ARG A 455 -3.71 19.46 -8.26
C ARG A 455 -4.67 20.63 -8.45
N GLN A 456 -4.11 21.80 -8.72
CA GLN A 456 -4.87 22.95 -9.20
C GLN A 456 -4.19 23.50 -10.45
N GLU A 457 -4.87 23.42 -11.59
CA GLU A 457 -4.39 24.02 -12.84
C GLU A 457 -4.25 25.55 -12.66
N GLY A 458 -3.08 26.08 -13.02
CA GLY A 458 -2.73 27.48 -12.78
C GLY A 458 -2.35 27.78 -11.33
N PHE A 459 -1.78 26.80 -10.63
CA PHE A 459 -1.24 26.99 -9.27
C PHE A 459 -0.34 28.23 -9.17
N ASP A 460 -0.58 29.05 -8.15
CA ASP A 460 0.24 30.24 -7.89
C ASP A 460 1.32 29.94 -6.84
N ALA A 461 2.57 29.77 -7.29
CA ALA A 461 3.72 29.59 -6.39
C ALA A 461 3.95 30.80 -5.46
N GLY A 462 3.36 31.97 -5.76
CA GLY A 462 3.33 33.13 -4.88
C GLY A 462 2.62 32.88 -3.55
N THR A 463 1.73 31.88 -3.47
CA THR A 463 1.10 31.47 -2.21
C THR A 463 2.12 31.00 -1.17
N LEU A 464 3.26 30.45 -1.58
CA LEU A 464 4.30 29.95 -0.69
C LEU A 464 5.20 31.05 -0.09
N ASN A 465 5.22 32.22 -0.73
CA ASN A 465 6.16 33.29 -0.46
C ASN A 465 5.82 34.08 0.81
N GLY A 466 6.84 34.42 1.60
CA GLY A 466 6.73 35.20 2.84
C GLY A 466 6.19 34.41 4.03
N ARG A 467 6.21 33.07 3.95
CA ARG A 467 5.71 32.18 5.01
C ARG A 467 6.84 31.40 5.69
N ASP A 468 6.58 31.05 6.95
CA ASP A 468 7.42 30.19 7.77
C ASP A 468 6.81 28.79 7.85
N TYR A 469 7.65 27.76 7.73
CA TYR A 469 7.24 26.35 7.75
C TYR A 469 8.01 25.61 8.85
N ASN A 470 7.39 24.59 9.43
CA ASN A 470 8.11 23.52 10.12
C ASN A 470 8.40 22.40 9.12
N VAL A 471 9.51 21.70 9.30
CA VAL A 471 9.97 20.64 8.41
C VAL A 471 10.35 19.42 9.20
N VAL A 472 10.02 18.24 8.65
CA VAL A 472 10.59 16.96 9.04
C VAL A 472 11.02 16.20 7.79
N TYR A 473 12.07 15.40 7.88
CA TYR A 473 12.44 14.50 6.80
C TYR A 473 13.09 13.21 7.32
N LEU A 474 13.08 12.20 6.47
CA LEU A 474 13.86 10.97 6.59
C LEU A 474 14.53 10.70 5.25
N ALA A 475 15.83 10.45 5.26
CA ALA A 475 16.60 10.14 4.06
C ALA A 475 17.63 9.03 4.34
N ASN A 476 17.96 8.28 3.29
CA ASN A 476 18.94 7.20 3.30
C ASN A 476 20.00 7.45 2.25
N ARG A 477 21.24 7.10 2.57
CA ARG A 477 22.35 7.10 1.62
C ARG A 477 23.02 5.75 1.65
N PHE A 478 23.10 5.13 0.49
CA PHE A 478 23.88 3.92 0.28
C PHE A 478 25.22 4.26 -0.37
N SER A 479 26.27 3.50 -0.03
CA SER A 479 27.61 3.77 -0.55
C SER A 479 28.49 2.52 -0.49
N ASP A 480 29.44 2.41 -1.41
CA ASP A 480 30.55 1.44 -1.30
C ASP A 480 31.72 1.97 -0.42
N GLY A 481 31.51 3.11 0.26
CA GLY A 481 32.51 3.81 1.08
C GLY A 481 32.69 3.26 2.50
N THR A 482 33.22 4.10 3.39
CA THR A 482 33.46 3.72 4.80
C THR A 482 32.20 3.63 5.65
N ALA A 483 31.12 4.28 5.21
CA ALA A 483 29.80 4.23 5.84
C ALA A 483 28.77 3.78 4.79
N PRO A 484 28.66 2.46 4.54
CA PRO A 484 27.79 1.94 3.48
C PRO A 484 26.31 2.24 3.66
N LEU A 485 25.86 2.39 4.90
CA LEU A 485 24.51 2.79 5.23
C LEU A 485 24.55 4.04 6.11
N THR A 486 23.88 5.09 5.67
CA THR A 486 23.59 6.26 6.48
C THR A 486 22.10 6.56 6.45
N ILE A 487 21.48 6.61 7.61
CA ILE A 487 20.07 6.98 7.79
C ILE A 487 20.05 8.32 8.53
N GLU A 488 19.37 9.32 7.96
CA GLU A 488 19.31 10.66 8.50
C GLU A 488 17.86 11.10 8.67
N ALA A 489 17.48 11.55 9.87
CA ALA A 489 16.19 12.17 10.09
C ALA A 489 16.35 13.51 10.80
N GLY A 490 15.73 14.54 10.24
CA GLY A 490 15.85 15.90 10.73
C GLY A 490 14.52 16.59 10.92
N ILE A 491 14.56 17.59 11.79
CA ILE A 491 13.46 18.52 12.07
C ILE A 491 14.00 19.95 12.04
N GLY A 492 13.17 20.90 11.62
CA GLY A 492 13.57 22.29 11.64
C GLY A 492 12.53 23.23 11.08
N GLN A 493 13.01 24.38 10.60
CA GLN A 493 12.17 25.45 10.10
C GLN A 493 12.70 25.95 8.76
N TRP A 494 11.77 26.32 7.88
CA TRP A 494 12.04 27.03 6.64
C TRP A 494 11.36 28.38 6.66
N GLN A 495 11.99 29.36 6.03
CA GLN A 495 11.36 30.61 5.62
C GLN A 495 11.52 30.75 4.11
N ILE A 496 10.40 30.91 3.39
CA ILE A 496 10.40 31.00 1.94
C ILE A 496 10.24 32.46 1.53
N ASN A 497 11.23 33.03 0.84
CA ASN A 497 11.21 34.41 0.34
C ASN A 497 11.70 34.47 -1.12
N GLY A 498 10.81 34.82 -2.04
CA GLY A 498 11.12 34.94 -3.47
C GLY A 498 11.69 33.66 -4.09
N GLY A 499 11.21 32.50 -3.64
CA GLY A 499 11.75 31.19 -4.04
C GLY A 499 13.04 30.78 -3.31
N THR A 500 13.62 31.62 -2.45
CA THR A 500 14.73 31.22 -1.59
C THR A 500 14.19 30.61 -0.29
N VAL A 501 14.61 29.39 0.01
CA VAL A 501 14.34 28.71 1.28
C VAL A 501 15.52 28.97 2.22
N SER A 502 15.31 29.77 3.25
CA SER A 502 16.25 29.89 4.37
C SER A 502 15.88 28.84 5.41
N GLN A 503 16.82 28.00 5.83
CA GLN A 503 16.51 26.91 6.76
C GLN A 503 17.38 26.92 8.00
N SER A 504 16.83 26.33 9.06
CA SER A 504 17.52 25.98 10.29
C SER A 504 17.00 24.63 10.74
N GLN A 505 17.81 23.58 10.56
CA GLN A 505 17.44 22.21 10.89
C GLN A 505 18.46 21.58 11.84
N SER A 506 17.95 20.69 12.69
CA SER A 506 18.74 19.73 13.46
C SER A 506 18.44 18.32 12.96
N TYR A 507 19.45 17.47 12.86
CA TYR A 507 19.27 16.11 12.38
C TYR A 507 20.06 15.11 13.23
N THR A 508 19.57 13.89 13.20
CA THR A 508 20.25 12.73 13.78
C THR A 508 20.62 11.80 12.64
N THR A 509 21.83 11.29 12.68
CA THR A 509 22.35 10.32 11.72
C THR A 509 22.65 9.02 12.44
N VAL A 510 22.12 7.92 11.94
CA VAL A 510 22.52 6.56 12.33
C VAL A 510 23.27 5.95 11.16
N GLN A 511 24.48 5.48 11.40
CA GLN A 511 25.36 4.94 10.35
C GLN A 511 25.83 3.54 10.70
N ARG A 512 25.94 2.69 9.69
CA ARG A 512 26.72 1.46 9.74
C ARG A 512 28.01 1.67 8.96
N GLY A 513 29.13 1.46 9.63
CA GLY A 513 30.44 1.43 8.98
C GLY A 513 30.69 0.09 8.26
N ASN A 514 31.68 0.06 7.37
CA ASN A 514 32.09 -1.15 6.66
C ASN A 514 32.63 -2.30 7.54
N SER A 515 32.84 -2.04 8.84
CA SER A 515 33.19 -3.05 9.85
C SER A 515 31.96 -3.64 10.56
N GLY A 516 30.76 -3.21 10.19
CA GLY A 516 29.51 -3.54 10.89
C GLY A 516 29.20 -2.65 12.08
N THR A 517 30.16 -1.85 12.55
CA THR A 517 29.96 -0.94 13.69
C THR A 517 28.84 0.06 13.41
N VAL A 518 27.88 0.14 14.32
CA VAL A 518 26.78 1.12 14.29
C VAL A 518 27.14 2.33 15.14
N THR A 519 26.89 3.53 14.63
CA THR A 519 27.14 4.79 15.32
C THR A 519 25.97 5.76 15.14
N THR A 520 25.68 6.55 16.17
CA THR A 520 24.67 7.60 16.15
C THR A 520 25.32 8.96 16.40
N ASP A 521 25.03 9.94 15.55
CA ASP A 521 25.32 11.37 15.77
C ASP A 521 24.01 12.16 15.87
N PRO A 522 23.59 12.59 17.07
CA PRO A 522 22.37 13.36 17.27
C PRO A 522 22.58 14.88 17.16
N SER A 523 23.79 15.35 16.83
CA SER A 523 24.19 16.77 16.92
C SER A 523 24.27 17.51 15.59
N GLY A 524 23.83 16.87 14.50
CA GLY A 524 23.85 17.44 13.17
C GLY A 524 23.01 18.72 13.05
N SER A 525 23.50 19.68 12.27
CA SER A 525 22.79 20.94 11.98
C SER A 525 22.95 21.34 10.52
N ARG A 526 21.90 21.93 9.93
CA ARG A 526 21.90 22.46 8.56
C ARG A 526 21.31 23.87 8.51
N THR A 527 22.02 24.79 7.84
CA THR A 527 21.59 26.18 7.67
C THR A 527 21.74 26.70 6.24
N ASP A 528 22.17 25.85 5.30
CA ASP A 528 22.39 26.25 3.91
C ASP A 528 21.06 26.64 3.25
N SER A 529 20.99 27.76 2.53
CA SER A 529 19.78 28.11 1.79
C SER A 529 19.58 27.19 0.58
N TRP A 530 18.32 26.96 0.21
CA TRP A 530 17.90 26.23 -1.00
C TRP A 530 17.07 27.12 -1.92
N THR A 531 16.87 26.67 -3.15
CA THR A 531 16.02 27.31 -4.15
C THR A 531 14.79 26.45 -4.39
N LEU A 532 13.61 27.07 -4.33
CA LEU A 532 12.31 26.47 -4.61
C LEU A 532 11.69 27.16 -5.82
N SER A 533 11.27 26.39 -6.81
CA SER A 533 10.60 26.91 -8.01
C SER A 533 9.42 26.05 -8.43
N SER A 534 8.49 26.64 -9.19
CA SER A 534 7.42 25.87 -9.85
C SER A 534 8.03 24.89 -10.85
N ARG A 535 7.40 23.72 -10.99
CA ARG A 535 7.73 22.70 -11.98
C ARG A 535 6.50 22.44 -12.85
N THR A 536 6.48 23.02 -14.03
CA THR A 536 5.34 22.87 -14.96
C THR A 536 5.21 21.41 -15.42
N ALA A 537 3.99 20.88 -15.48
CA ALA A 537 3.69 19.57 -16.04
C ALA A 537 3.26 19.70 -17.50
N ARG A 538 3.70 18.78 -18.35
CA ARG A 538 3.17 18.59 -19.70
C ARG A 538 1.96 17.67 -19.68
N LEU A 539 0.77 18.24 -19.91
CA LEU A 539 -0.51 17.54 -20.00
C LEU A 539 -0.94 17.38 -21.47
N SER A 540 -2.06 16.69 -21.72
CA SER A 540 -2.58 16.49 -23.09
C SER A 540 -3.00 17.82 -23.74
N ASN A 541 -3.48 18.76 -22.92
CA ASN A 541 -4.00 20.06 -23.33
C ASN A 541 -2.94 21.18 -23.35
N GLY A 542 -1.71 20.90 -22.89
CA GLY A 542 -0.61 21.84 -22.84
C GLY A 542 0.24 21.74 -21.58
N ASP A 543 1.26 22.58 -21.49
CA ASP A 543 2.08 22.71 -20.29
C ASP A 543 1.32 23.57 -19.26
N ALA A 544 1.15 23.07 -18.03
CA ALA A 544 0.41 23.73 -16.96
C ALA A 544 1.09 23.58 -15.58
N ASP A 545 1.04 24.63 -14.77
CA ASP A 545 1.44 24.56 -13.36
C ASP A 545 0.31 23.94 -12.55
N ILE A 546 0.53 22.73 -12.05
CA ILE A 546 -0.46 21.92 -11.31
C ILE A 546 -0.06 21.72 -9.84
N GLY A 547 0.80 22.58 -9.29
CA GLY A 547 1.26 22.50 -7.90
C GLY A 547 2.53 21.69 -7.67
N ARG A 548 3.23 21.27 -8.72
CA ARG A 548 4.54 20.57 -8.64
C ARG A 548 5.68 21.56 -8.44
N LEU A 549 6.73 21.13 -7.74
CA LEU A 549 7.83 21.98 -7.28
C LEU A 549 9.19 21.30 -7.50
N ASN A 550 10.20 22.11 -7.83
CA ASN A 550 11.61 21.74 -7.79
C ASN A 550 12.25 22.26 -6.49
N LEU A 551 13.06 21.43 -5.83
CA LEU A 551 13.92 21.83 -4.72
C LEU A 551 15.40 21.66 -5.13
N ASP A 552 16.13 22.77 -5.19
CA ASP A 552 17.50 22.84 -5.68
C ASP A 552 18.44 23.46 -4.64
N ILE A 553 19.76 23.27 -4.78
CA ILE A 553 20.73 23.86 -3.85
C ILE A 553 20.83 25.37 -4.10
N THR A 554 21.08 25.78 -5.35
CA THR A 554 21.26 27.21 -5.69
C THR A 554 20.55 27.64 -6.95
N THR A 555 20.55 26.82 -8.00
CA THR A 555 20.03 27.20 -9.32
C THR A 555 18.75 26.44 -9.56
N ALA A 556 17.67 27.16 -9.87
CA ALA A 556 16.40 26.51 -10.20
C ALA A 556 16.58 25.63 -11.46
N SER A 557 16.28 24.34 -11.32
CA SER A 557 16.29 23.39 -12.43
C SER A 557 15.11 23.64 -13.38
N GLY A 558 15.26 23.24 -14.65
CA GLY A 558 14.18 23.30 -15.62
C GLY A 558 12.98 22.41 -15.25
N ASN A 559 11.83 22.65 -15.90
CA ASN A 559 10.59 21.90 -15.66
C ASN A 559 10.65 20.39 -15.93
N PHE A 560 11.65 19.95 -16.69
CA PHE A 560 11.85 18.56 -17.10
C PHE A 560 13.27 18.07 -16.80
N GLU A 561 14.04 18.83 -16.00
CA GLU A 561 15.37 18.46 -15.52
C GLU A 561 15.25 17.91 -14.10
N GLN A 562 16.13 16.99 -13.72
CA GLN A 562 16.19 16.51 -12.35
C GLN A 562 16.74 17.63 -11.45
N PRO A 563 16.00 18.07 -10.42
CA PRO A 563 16.51 19.06 -9.48
C PRO A 563 17.63 18.48 -8.59
N ASP A 564 18.43 19.37 -7.99
CA ASP A 564 19.57 18.92 -7.19
C ASP A 564 19.12 18.05 -6.01
N ILE A 565 18.02 18.42 -5.31
CA ILE A 565 17.62 17.82 -4.02
C ILE A 565 16.40 16.93 -4.16
N GLY A 566 15.39 17.36 -4.92
CA GLY A 566 14.16 16.59 -5.03
C GLY A 566 13.01 17.28 -5.74
N VAL A 567 12.05 16.45 -6.16
CA VAL A 567 10.78 16.88 -6.77
C VAL A 567 9.67 16.75 -5.74
N GLY A 568 8.78 17.73 -5.69
CA GLY A 568 7.68 17.73 -4.73
C GLY A 568 6.41 18.38 -5.26
N ALA A 569 5.49 18.62 -4.34
CA ALA A 569 4.26 19.33 -4.60
C ALA A 569 3.79 20.12 -3.38
N SER A 570 2.82 21.00 -3.60
CA SER A 570 2.13 21.78 -2.55
C SER A 570 0.63 21.54 -2.61
N THR A 571 -0.05 21.69 -1.47
CA THR A 571 -1.49 21.97 -1.46
C THR A 571 -1.76 23.31 -2.16
N PRO A 572 -2.94 23.52 -2.74
CA PRO A 572 -3.23 24.74 -3.50
C PRO A 572 -3.10 26.04 -2.69
N ASP A 573 -3.32 25.98 -1.38
CA ASP A 573 -3.24 27.13 -0.46
C ASP A 573 -1.82 27.39 0.09
N GLY A 574 -0.88 26.48 -0.19
CA GLY A 574 0.49 26.54 0.31
C GLY A 574 0.68 26.09 1.75
N SER A 575 -0.32 25.52 2.42
CA SER A 575 -0.22 25.14 3.84
C SER A 575 0.61 23.87 4.11
N LEU A 576 0.79 23.02 3.10
CA LEU A 576 1.61 21.82 3.16
C LEU A 576 2.34 21.56 1.84
N MET A 577 3.60 21.19 1.94
CA MET A 577 4.43 20.70 0.85
C MET A 577 5.06 19.37 1.24
N ALA A 578 5.34 18.53 0.25
CA ALA A 578 6.14 17.34 0.42
C ALA A 578 7.07 17.13 -0.79
N PHE A 579 8.22 16.50 -0.57
CA PHE A 579 9.24 16.26 -1.60
C PHE A 579 9.77 14.83 -1.51
N ASN A 580 9.87 14.20 -2.68
CA ASN A 580 10.73 13.06 -2.89
C ASN A 580 12.17 13.58 -2.95
N LEU A 581 12.95 13.25 -1.93
CA LEU A 581 14.38 13.50 -1.94
C LEU A 581 15.02 12.42 -2.80
N ASP A 582 15.91 12.85 -3.69
CA ASP A 582 16.56 11.99 -4.67
C ASP A 582 18.04 12.35 -4.70
N ASP A 583 18.85 11.52 -4.05
CA ASP A 583 20.29 11.71 -3.89
C ASP A 583 20.69 13.07 -3.22
N SER A 584 21.68 13.76 -3.78
CA SER A 584 22.50 14.73 -3.04
C SER A 584 21.75 16.02 -2.64
N PRO A 585 22.00 16.61 -1.46
CA PRO A 585 22.97 16.19 -0.46
C PRO A 585 22.36 15.29 0.63
N LEU A 586 21.06 14.99 0.58
CA LEU A 586 20.34 14.34 1.68
C LEU A 586 20.30 12.82 1.54
N GLY A 587 20.37 12.31 0.32
CA GLY A 587 20.01 10.94 -0.04
C GLY A 587 18.54 10.79 -0.36
N ASP A 588 18.14 9.55 -0.62
CA ASP A 588 16.80 9.17 -1.03
C ASP A 588 15.84 9.16 0.15
N GLY A 589 14.69 9.81 0.00
CA GLY A 589 13.82 10.02 1.14
C GLY A 589 12.56 10.83 0.91
N LEU A 590 11.99 11.27 2.03
CA LEU A 590 10.79 12.09 2.10
C LEU A 590 11.04 13.30 2.98
N LEU A 591 10.66 14.47 2.49
CA LEU A 591 10.60 15.69 3.27
C LEU A 591 9.18 16.22 3.29
N VAL A 592 8.71 16.64 4.46
CA VAL A 592 7.41 17.29 4.66
C VAL A 592 7.60 18.66 5.28
N ALA A 593 6.98 19.67 4.71
CA ALA A 593 6.99 21.04 5.21
C ALA A 593 5.57 21.56 5.38
N SER A 594 5.18 22.02 6.57
CA SER A 594 3.86 22.62 6.81
C SER A 594 3.98 24.00 7.42
N GLU A 595 3.09 24.90 7.04
CA GLU A 595 3.05 26.28 7.55
C GLU A 595 3.00 26.30 9.07
N GLN A 596 3.83 27.14 9.69
CA GLN A 596 3.84 27.32 11.13
C GLN A 596 2.51 27.87 11.61
N THR A 597 2.04 27.36 12.74
CA THR A 597 0.78 27.81 13.34
C THR A 597 1.00 28.50 14.68
N THR A 598 0.12 29.46 14.96
CA THR A 598 -0.01 30.08 16.28
C THR A 598 -1.12 29.43 17.12
N ASN A 599 -1.86 28.47 16.53
CA ASN A 599 -2.85 27.69 17.26
C ASN A 599 -2.14 26.85 18.32
N SER A 600 -2.73 26.76 19.51
CA SER A 600 -2.22 25.88 20.56
C SER A 600 -2.24 24.43 20.08
N ALA A 601 -1.25 23.63 20.46
CA ALA A 601 -1.29 22.21 20.17
C ALA A 601 -2.48 21.52 20.87
N PRO A 602 -2.98 20.38 20.37
CA PRO A 602 -4.06 19.63 21.01
C PRO A 602 -3.79 19.42 22.50
N ALA A 603 -4.78 19.71 23.34
CA ALA A 603 -4.71 19.43 24.78
C ALA A 603 -5.20 18.02 25.11
N THR A 604 -6.02 17.43 24.23
CA THR A 604 -6.56 16.08 24.30
C THR A 604 -6.88 15.57 22.89
N GLY A 605 -6.95 14.26 22.69
CA GLY A 605 -7.44 13.66 21.45
C GLY A 605 -6.77 12.33 21.14
N GLN A 606 -7.36 11.56 20.23
CA GLN A 606 -6.79 10.31 19.74
C GLN A 606 -6.28 10.52 18.33
N PHE A 607 -5.07 10.04 18.07
CA PHE A 607 -4.39 10.17 16.80
C PHE A 607 -3.91 8.81 16.36
N ARG A 608 -4.31 8.40 15.18
CA ARG A 608 -3.74 7.23 14.54
C ARG A 608 -2.36 7.57 14.00
N LEU A 609 -1.38 6.75 14.37
CA LEU A 609 0.02 6.85 14.01
C LEU A 609 0.38 5.81 12.95
N GLN A 610 0.90 6.27 11.81
CA GLN A 610 1.44 5.45 10.73
C GLN A 610 2.87 5.88 10.41
N GLY A 611 3.72 4.96 9.99
CA GLY A 611 5.05 5.30 9.47
C GLY A 611 6.10 4.23 9.69
N VAL A 612 7.36 4.62 9.57
CA VAL A 612 8.48 3.69 9.48
C VAL A 612 9.56 4.01 10.51
N ALA A 613 10.17 2.97 11.07
CA ALA A 613 11.43 3.04 11.77
C ALA A 613 12.41 1.99 11.24
N MET A 614 13.67 2.40 11.09
CA MET A 614 14.79 1.56 10.73
C MET A 614 15.66 1.39 11.97
N ALA A 615 15.95 0.14 12.33
CA ALA A 615 16.76 -0.20 13.49
C ALA A 615 18.04 -0.92 13.08
N LEU A 616 19.15 -0.55 13.70
CA LEU A 616 20.47 -1.13 13.44
C LEU A 616 21.12 -1.59 14.74
N THR A 617 21.59 -2.84 14.74
CA THR A 617 22.63 -3.33 15.67
C THR A 617 23.84 -3.78 14.83
N PRO A 618 25.00 -4.11 15.42
CA PRO A 618 26.11 -4.67 14.65
C PRO A 618 25.71 -5.88 13.79
N ASP A 619 24.83 -6.74 14.28
CA ASP A 619 24.54 -8.05 13.66
C ASP A 619 23.13 -8.13 13.03
N THR A 620 22.31 -7.07 13.17
CA THR A 620 20.93 -7.06 12.67
C THR A 620 20.54 -5.75 12.02
N ASN A 621 19.61 -5.86 11.07
CA ASN A 621 18.85 -4.74 10.50
C ASN A 621 17.36 -5.06 10.70
N ARG A 622 16.56 -4.09 11.14
CA ARG A 622 15.12 -4.32 11.33
C ARG A 622 14.31 -3.18 10.76
N LEU A 623 13.34 -3.55 9.92
CA LEU A 623 12.30 -2.66 9.43
C LEU A 623 11.08 -2.80 10.33
N ARG A 624 10.57 -1.68 10.82
CA ARG A 624 9.34 -1.60 11.60
C ARG A 624 8.39 -0.62 10.94
N HIS A 625 7.22 -1.10 10.54
CA HIS A 625 6.10 -0.26 10.12
C HIS A 625 5.12 -0.12 11.27
N PHE A 626 4.81 1.10 11.70
CA PHE A 626 3.72 1.35 12.64
C PHE A 626 2.41 1.30 11.88
N ASP A 627 1.63 0.23 12.10
CA ASP A 627 0.38 -0.01 11.39
C ASP A 627 -0.81 0.47 12.24
N ASN A 628 -1.32 1.65 11.90
CA ASN A 628 -2.49 2.23 12.56
C ASN A 628 -2.39 2.23 14.11
N ALA A 629 -1.19 2.45 14.65
CA ALA A 629 -0.94 2.56 16.08
C ALA A 629 -1.68 3.76 16.69
N MET A 630 -1.80 3.84 18.01
CA MET A 630 -2.54 4.93 18.66
C MET A 630 -1.62 5.84 19.46
N LEU A 631 -1.69 7.15 19.21
CA LEU A 631 -1.17 8.20 20.07
C LEU A 631 -2.35 8.94 20.71
N THR A 632 -2.55 8.76 22.01
CA THR A 632 -3.58 9.47 22.78
C THR A 632 -2.96 10.63 23.53
N ILE A 633 -3.45 11.85 23.30
CA ILE A 633 -3.12 13.01 24.11
C ILE A 633 -4.08 13.03 25.31
N ASP A 634 -3.54 12.77 26.50
CA ASP A 634 -4.31 12.67 27.75
C ASP A 634 -4.51 14.03 28.41
N SER A 635 -3.53 14.92 28.26
CA SER A 635 -3.56 16.30 28.74
C SER A 635 -2.52 17.16 28.00
N SER A 636 -2.43 18.45 28.33
CA SER A 636 -1.38 19.34 27.80
C SER A 636 0.06 18.98 28.20
N SER A 637 0.26 17.92 29.00
CA SER A 637 1.58 17.49 29.47
C SER A 637 1.82 15.98 29.43
N ALA A 638 0.80 15.19 29.06
CA ALA A 638 0.87 13.74 29.07
C ALA A 638 0.19 13.16 27.83
N ALA A 639 0.76 12.09 27.32
CA ALA A 639 0.21 11.30 26.23
C ALA A 639 0.52 9.81 26.45
N THR A 640 -0.14 8.95 25.71
CA THR A 640 0.06 7.51 25.72
C THR A 640 0.21 7.01 24.29
N LEU A 641 1.27 6.24 24.03
CA LEU A 641 1.46 5.52 22.76
C LEU A 641 1.10 4.06 22.96
N SER A 642 0.14 3.56 22.19
CA SER A 642 -0.21 2.14 22.08
C SER A 642 0.29 1.63 20.72
N PRO A 643 1.52 1.09 20.68
CA PRO A 643 2.15 0.70 19.43
C PRO A 643 1.60 -0.62 18.89
N VAL A 644 1.22 -0.60 17.62
CA VAL A 644 0.99 -1.79 16.80
C VAL A 644 1.91 -1.67 15.58
N ALA A 645 2.67 -2.72 15.30
CA ALA A 645 3.67 -2.68 14.24
C ALA A 645 3.81 -3.99 13.48
N ILE A 646 4.21 -3.90 12.23
CA ILE A 646 4.67 -5.03 11.42
C ILE A 646 6.18 -4.94 11.31
N THR A 647 6.87 -6.00 11.68
CA THR A 647 8.33 -6.03 11.82
C THR A 647 8.95 -7.14 10.98
N SER A 648 10.03 -6.82 10.25
CA SER A 648 10.93 -7.79 9.61
C SER A 648 12.37 -7.55 10.07
N THR A 649 13.13 -8.62 10.31
CA THR A 649 14.51 -8.54 10.81
C THR A 649 15.45 -9.35 9.90
N HIS A 650 16.50 -8.70 9.42
CA HIS A 650 17.66 -9.33 8.79
C HIS A 650 18.71 -9.65 9.85
N SER A 651 19.06 -10.92 9.98
CA SER A 651 20.22 -11.41 10.74
C SER A 651 21.40 -11.53 9.79
N VAL A 652 22.45 -10.73 9.99
CA VAL A 652 23.61 -10.63 9.08
C VAL A 652 24.36 -11.96 9.01
N ASP A 653 24.81 -12.48 10.15
CA ASP A 653 25.60 -13.73 10.21
C ASP A 653 24.87 -14.97 9.68
N ASN A 654 23.54 -14.97 9.76
CA ASN A 654 22.73 -16.09 9.30
C ASN A 654 22.30 -15.92 7.84
N GLU A 655 22.45 -14.72 7.26
CA GLU A 655 21.96 -14.36 5.92
C GLU A 655 20.49 -14.74 5.75
N THR A 656 19.67 -14.32 6.70
CA THR A 656 18.22 -14.58 6.69
C THR A 656 17.44 -13.34 7.06
N VAL A 657 16.36 -13.09 6.32
CA VAL A 657 15.37 -12.08 6.68
C VAL A 657 14.10 -12.78 7.15
N THR A 658 13.62 -12.40 8.33
CA THR A 658 12.36 -12.95 8.85
C THR A 658 11.19 -12.42 8.04
N LYS A 659 10.20 -13.29 7.82
CA LYS A 659 8.89 -12.88 7.29
C LYS A 659 8.25 -11.82 8.22
N PRO A 660 7.35 -10.97 7.71
CA PRO A 660 6.73 -9.91 8.51
C PRO A 660 5.91 -10.50 9.66
N ALA A 661 6.15 -10.00 10.87
CA ALA A 661 5.44 -10.39 12.08
C ALA A 661 4.66 -9.21 12.66
N LEU A 662 3.44 -9.46 13.14
CA LEU A 662 2.62 -8.46 13.83
C LEU A 662 3.05 -8.40 15.31
N GLU A 663 3.41 -7.20 15.77
CA GLU A 663 3.83 -6.90 17.13
C GLU A 663 2.84 -5.91 17.76
N SER A 664 2.20 -6.32 18.85
CA SER A 664 1.48 -5.40 19.75
C SER A 664 2.30 -5.24 21.02
N LEU A 665 2.85 -4.05 21.25
CA LEU A 665 3.67 -3.79 22.44
C LEU A 665 2.81 -3.08 23.51
N PRO A 666 3.21 -3.16 24.79
CA PRO A 666 2.50 -2.48 25.86
C PRO A 666 2.44 -0.96 25.66
N ASP A 667 1.40 -0.35 26.24
CA ASP A 667 1.25 1.10 26.27
C ASP A 667 2.45 1.79 26.91
N ILE A 668 2.89 2.88 26.28
CA ILE A 668 4.02 3.70 26.71
C ILE A 668 3.48 5.06 27.13
N ALA A 669 3.60 5.37 28.42
CA ALA A 669 3.34 6.71 28.92
C ALA A 669 4.43 7.67 28.45
N LEU A 670 4.01 8.79 27.85
CA LEU A 670 4.84 9.83 27.26
C LEU A 670 4.66 11.15 28.00
N THR A 671 5.76 11.84 28.26
CA THR A 671 5.72 13.27 28.59
C THR A 671 5.51 14.04 27.29
N TYR A 672 4.48 14.86 27.24
CA TYR A 672 4.13 15.68 26.09
C TYR A 672 4.49 17.14 26.35
N THR A 673 5.25 17.73 25.43
CA THR A 673 5.72 19.12 25.52
C THR A 673 5.38 19.88 24.26
N GLN A 674 4.99 21.13 24.44
CA GLN A 674 4.55 22.03 23.38
C GLN A 674 5.51 23.22 23.35
N SER A 675 6.01 23.53 22.15
CA SER A 675 6.88 24.66 21.88
C SER A 675 6.19 25.63 20.92
N GLY A 676 6.73 26.84 20.78
CA GLY A 676 6.16 27.84 19.87
C GLY A 676 6.17 27.40 18.40
N GLY A 677 5.33 28.02 17.57
CA GLY A 677 5.30 27.77 16.13
C GLY A 677 4.75 26.39 15.73
N GLY A 678 4.01 25.71 16.61
CA GLY A 678 3.43 24.39 16.35
C GLY A 678 4.35 23.21 16.62
N GLN A 679 5.54 23.43 17.21
CA GLN A 679 6.50 22.37 17.52
C GLN A 679 6.07 21.57 18.76
N VAL A 680 6.27 20.26 18.71
CA VAL A 680 5.90 19.34 19.80
C VAL A 680 6.95 18.27 20.02
N GLN A 681 6.97 17.72 21.23
CA GLN A 681 7.81 16.57 21.56
C GLN A 681 7.12 15.65 22.58
N PHE A 682 7.23 14.35 22.34
CA PHE A 682 6.79 13.25 23.19
C PHE A 682 8.01 12.44 23.63
N THR A 683 8.15 12.16 24.93
CA THR A 683 9.35 11.50 25.47
C THR A 683 9.02 10.43 26.51
N SER A 684 9.76 9.33 26.48
CA SER A 684 9.77 8.31 27.55
C SER A 684 11.10 7.56 27.56
N GLY A 685 11.93 7.78 28.57
CA GLY A 685 13.28 7.20 28.60
C GLY A 685 14.13 7.65 27.41
N SER A 686 14.58 6.70 26.58
CA SER A 686 15.31 6.95 25.33
C SER A 686 14.40 7.22 24.13
N LEU A 687 13.10 6.94 24.22
CA LEU A 687 12.13 7.21 23.16
C LEU A 687 11.85 8.71 23.07
N VAL A 688 12.01 9.26 21.85
CA VAL A 688 11.70 10.64 21.51
C VAL A 688 10.91 10.65 20.20
N LEU A 689 9.72 11.25 20.22
CA LEU A 689 8.99 11.66 19.03
C LEU A 689 9.00 13.19 19.00
N ASP A 690 9.70 13.81 18.06
CA ASP A 690 9.79 15.27 17.96
C ASP A 690 9.44 15.77 16.56
N GLY A 691 8.76 16.91 16.47
CA GLY A 691 8.25 17.42 15.20
C GLY A 691 7.26 18.56 15.39
N PHE A 692 6.16 18.55 14.63
CA PHE A 692 5.18 19.63 14.64
C PHE A 692 3.75 19.15 14.39
N HIS A 693 2.78 20.00 14.71
CA HIS A 693 1.37 19.84 14.32
C HIS A 693 0.93 20.88 13.29
N THR A 694 -0.10 20.55 12.51
CA THR A 694 -0.70 21.48 11.55
C THR A 694 -1.64 22.48 12.24
N ALA A 695 -2.00 23.55 11.54
CA ALA A 695 -2.93 24.56 12.04
C ALA A 695 -4.32 23.99 12.38
N SER A 696 -4.78 22.98 11.65
CA SER A 696 -6.06 22.30 11.94
C SER A 696 -6.02 21.45 13.21
N GLN A 697 -4.83 21.22 13.78
CA GLN A 697 -4.61 20.34 14.95
C GLN A 697 -4.89 18.86 14.69
N ASP A 698 -5.05 18.46 13.42
CA ASP A 698 -5.45 17.10 13.07
C ASP A 698 -4.31 16.23 12.55
N GLN A 699 -3.12 16.81 12.34
CA GLN A 699 -1.94 16.11 11.86
C GLN A 699 -0.73 16.46 12.71
N PHE A 700 0.07 15.45 13.03
CA PHE A 700 1.44 15.59 13.50
C PHE A 700 2.39 14.90 12.52
N TYR A 701 3.54 15.52 12.29
CA TYR A 701 4.65 14.91 11.57
C TYR A 701 5.84 14.85 12.51
N LEU A 702 6.30 13.64 12.79
CA LEU A 702 7.19 13.34 13.90
C LEU A 702 8.39 12.53 13.42
N ARG A 703 9.58 12.98 13.79
CA ARG A 703 10.78 12.12 13.76
C ARG A 703 10.71 11.18 14.95
N PHE A 704 10.92 9.89 14.69
CA PHE A 704 11.03 8.83 15.70
C PHE A 704 12.48 8.56 16.01
N ARG A 705 12.84 8.48 17.30
CA ARG A 705 14.15 8.04 17.77
C ARG A 705 14.02 7.22 19.04
N THR A 706 14.72 6.10 19.12
CA THR A 706 14.94 5.39 20.39
C THR A 706 16.25 4.62 20.33
N THR A 707 16.85 4.41 21.50
CA THR A 707 17.98 3.50 21.65
C THR A 707 17.59 2.46 22.70
N GLU A 708 17.58 1.19 22.29
CA GLU A 708 17.24 0.06 23.14
C GLU A 708 18.46 -0.86 23.24
N ALA A 709 19.12 -0.88 24.40
CA ALA A 709 20.42 -1.53 24.58
C ALA A 709 21.46 -1.05 23.56
N SER A 710 21.82 -1.87 22.57
CA SER A 710 22.76 -1.55 21.49
C SER A 710 22.07 -1.31 20.14
N GLU A 711 20.74 -1.29 20.11
CA GLU A 711 19.96 -1.04 18.91
C GLU A 711 19.59 0.43 18.80
N GLU A 712 20.02 1.04 17.70
CA GLU A 712 19.73 2.43 17.36
C GLU A 712 18.58 2.46 16.36
N GLN A 713 17.51 3.19 16.69
CA GLN A 713 16.32 3.29 15.85
C GLN A 713 16.04 4.74 15.45
N ILE A 714 15.74 4.95 14.18
CA ILE A 714 15.40 6.25 13.61
C ILE A 714 14.29 6.10 12.55
N GLY A 715 13.39 7.08 12.46
CA GLY A 715 12.23 6.95 11.58
C GLY A 715 11.41 8.22 11.41
N LEU A 716 10.34 8.09 10.63
CA LEU A 716 9.36 9.14 10.34
C LEU A 716 7.95 8.58 10.57
N LEU A 717 7.16 9.34 11.32
CA LEU A 717 5.79 8.99 11.68
C LEU A 717 4.85 10.15 11.37
N ILE A 718 3.64 9.79 10.94
CA ILE A 718 2.53 10.71 10.72
C ILE A 718 1.42 10.29 11.67
N ALA A 719 1.00 11.21 12.54
CA ALA A 719 -0.15 11.00 13.41
C ALA A 719 -1.34 11.83 12.90
N THR A 720 -2.46 11.19 12.60
CA THR A 720 -3.67 11.82 12.07
C THR A 720 -4.82 11.61 13.04
N ARG A 721 -5.56 12.69 13.33
CA ARG A 721 -6.63 12.67 14.30
C ARG A 721 -7.70 11.65 13.92
N LEU A 722 -8.22 10.97 14.94
CA LEU A 722 -9.41 10.15 14.82
C LEU A 722 -10.65 11.00 15.15
N PRO A 723 -11.78 10.75 14.47
CA PRO A 723 -13.01 11.51 14.69
C PRO A 723 -13.48 11.56 16.15
#